data_AF-A0A535GJH2-F1
#
_entry.id   AF-A0A535GJH2-F1
#
_cell.length_a   1.000
_cell.length_b   1.000
_cell.length_c   1.000
_cell.angle_alpha   90.00
_cell.angle_beta   90.00
_cell.angle_gamma   90.00
#
_symmetry.space_group_name_H-M   'P 1'
#
loop_
_entity.id
_entity.type
_entity.pdbx_description
1 polymer ?
#
loop_
_entity_poly.entity_id
_entity_poly.type
_entity_poly.pdbx_seq_one_letter_code
_entity_poly.pdbx_strand_id
1 'polypeptide(L)'
;MIIGVAVGAALLTGWLNGSASGIRSLTSLLLSVPLTLAISAYWIVPAVIHLLDLHDNQLATLACWTWTEGRATLLNAFWLNTSWGWVHPEYFPYADKFDSLPLSILRFVIPAAAFGALALGKGTDSVAPGGERRMRLVLPLASVALIVVLLSTGTNPPGNVIFDRLYGLPLGWLLREPGRFLMLAALIYGILIAVVLEANVKRRLVDDLIARHMPSISTGRLIALPAIVATVILIGFPVYTGAVVPDSRPLLPPAHIRLPSYWPQMASFVDGLPTKGAVLVMPPDDFYQMPYSWGYYGNEGFIPELFRRRVLIPNEQAYISTSQQLIGAVNLTAQAFLRHDWHQAESLVRTLDAPLVLLRRDLDTQSHARVISVASPADISSALHVAPNFILVRQIGQLELYMLSSPLSETEYANEFVTVNTLTPDLRTLSFFPVGTALVSASPIQGIASAIQAPPLELWPQIGNELVWQPETRSGRTYRLAQLDASKLTALDHRGRYTEGLSGAQAVYEPSNQSAVTVSVPARTAIVNGDFSQGLWDPVGNCNAAPAQLPPHLNAQVVPAGAPNRLPALELSAERDSACESQLLSWRGGSMVISLKVQHVRGAPPRLCMWEIGANRCAAMPDLPSRLGWSSFQAAISPDQGTTSVRLYLYADGNYPNTDTINRYADVHVVEVPSVPEFMLIADAPSSEAASQQLAILHESAHPAWTASGGTHVLVDGLLNGWLLPAGPTKFSAEYKYDVWVRGAQLVSAIACIALLATMVLQRLAMALRRRLE
;
A
#
# COMPACT_ATOMS: atom_id res chain seq x y z
N MET A 1 -22.40 -8.53 4.10
CA MET A 1 -22.50 -9.75 3.26
C MET A 1 -23.04 -10.97 4.02
N ILE A 2 -22.41 -11.43 5.11
CA ILE A 2 -22.82 -12.64 5.87
C ILE A 2 -24.30 -12.60 6.30
N ILE A 3 -24.75 -11.49 6.89
CA ILE A 3 -26.16 -11.30 7.29
C ILE A 3 -27.08 -11.40 6.07
N GLY A 4 -26.71 -10.78 4.94
CA GLY A 4 -27.46 -10.86 3.70
C GLY A 4 -27.58 -12.27 3.14
N VAL A 5 -26.50 -13.07 3.19
CA VAL A 5 -26.50 -14.48 2.76
C VAL A 5 -27.35 -15.33 3.71
N ALA A 6 -27.22 -15.14 5.03
CA ALA A 6 -27.98 -15.88 6.04
C ALA A 6 -29.48 -15.59 5.93
N VAL A 7 -29.87 -14.31 5.88
CA VAL A 7 -31.26 -13.89 5.71
C VAL A 7 -31.79 -14.34 4.34
N GLY A 8 -31.00 -14.17 3.28
CA GLY A 8 -31.34 -14.63 1.94
C GLY A 8 -31.61 -16.14 1.86
N ALA A 9 -30.80 -16.96 2.54
CA ALA A 9 -30.99 -18.41 2.61
C ALA A 9 -32.27 -18.79 3.40
N ALA A 10 -32.54 -18.12 4.51
CA ALA A 10 -33.77 -18.33 5.29
C ALA A 10 -35.02 -17.91 4.50
N LEU A 11 -34.97 -16.78 3.80
CA LEU A 11 -36.05 -16.31 2.94
C LEU A 11 -36.26 -17.25 1.75
N LEU A 12 -35.19 -17.71 1.10
CA LEU A 12 -35.27 -18.65 -0.02
C LEU A 12 -35.86 -20.00 0.41
N THR A 13 -35.43 -20.53 1.55
CA THR A 13 -35.99 -21.78 2.10
C THR A 13 -37.45 -21.63 2.52
N GLY A 14 -37.82 -20.47 3.08
CA GLY A 14 -39.21 -20.11 3.38
C GLY A 14 -40.08 -20.00 2.12
N TRP A 15 -39.56 -19.38 1.07
CA TRP A 15 -40.21 -19.27 -0.24
C TRP A 15 -40.42 -20.64 -0.91
N LEU A 16 -39.43 -21.52 -0.82
CA LEU A 16 -39.45 -22.84 -1.47
C LEU A 16 -40.34 -23.85 -0.73
N ASN A 17 -40.24 -23.91 0.60
CA ASN A 17 -40.80 -25.00 1.41
C ASN A 17 -41.73 -24.50 2.53
N GLY A 18 -42.20 -23.25 2.45
CA GLY A 18 -43.11 -22.63 3.42
C GLY A 18 -42.44 -22.01 4.64
N SER A 19 -43.20 -21.18 5.37
CA SER A 19 -42.71 -20.40 6.52
C SER A 19 -42.07 -21.26 7.62
N ALA A 20 -42.60 -22.45 7.91
CA ALA A 20 -42.04 -23.38 8.88
C ALA A 20 -40.61 -23.85 8.52
N SER A 21 -40.32 -23.98 7.22
CA SER A 21 -38.97 -24.33 6.75
C SER A 21 -38.03 -23.14 6.79
N GLY A 22 -38.53 -21.93 6.49
CA GLY A 22 -37.79 -20.69 6.67
C GLY A 22 -37.42 -20.43 8.13
N ILE A 23 -38.35 -20.66 9.07
CA ILE A 23 -38.11 -20.54 10.52
C ILE A 23 -37.05 -21.57 10.96
N ARG A 24 -37.17 -22.84 10.56
CA ARG A 24 -36.16 -23.87 10.88
C ARG A 24 -34.77 -23.51 10.34
N SER A 25 -34.71 -22.95 9.14
CA SER A 25 -33.47 -22.45 8.52
C SER A 25 -32.88 -21.30 9.35
N LEU A 26 -33.71 -20.32 9.72
CA LEU A 26 -33.31 -19.21 10.58
C LEU A 26 -32.81 -19.68 11.94
N THR A 27 -33.52 -20.61 12.60
CA THR A 27 -33.08 -21.22 13.87
C THR A 27 -31.75 -21.94 13.72
N SER A 28 -31.56 -22.67 12.61
CA SER A 28 -30.29 -23.34 12.34
C SER A 28 -29.16 -22.34 12.15
N LEU A 29 -29.41 -21.23 11.45
CA LEU A 29 -28.44 -20.14 11.26
C LEU A 29 -28.10 -19.42 12.56
N LEU A 30 -29.08 -19.19 13.44
CA LEU A 30 -28.86 -18.61 14.76
C LEU A 30 -27.93 -19.46 15.64
N LEU A 31 -27.86 -20.77 15.41
CA LEU A 31 -26.93 -21.66 16.10
C LEU A 31 -25.60 -21.81 15.34
N SER A 32 -25.65 -21.95 14.01
CA SER A 32 -24.46 -22.24 13.20
C SER A 32 -23.55 -21.03 13.03
N VAL A 33 -24.09 -19.81 12.95
CA VAL A 33 -23.27 -18.59 12.78
C VAL A 33 -22.39 -18.33 14.01
N PRO A 34 -22.90 -18.27 15.26
CA PRO A 34 -22.06 -18.11 16.43
C PRO A 34 -21.03 -19.23 16.58
N LEU A 35 -21.41 -20.48 16.30
CA LEU A 35 -20.48 -21.62 16.35
C LEU A 35 -19.36 -21.48 15.31
N THR A 36 -19.68 -21.08 14.09
CA THR A 36 -18.69 -20.87 13.03
C THR A 36 -17.75 -19.72 13.37
N LEU A 37 -18.28 -18.62 13.91
CA LEU A 37 -17.49 -17.50 14.41
C LEU A 37 -16.59 -17.92 15.57
N ALA A 38 -17.08 -18.73 16.51
CA ALA A 38 -16.30 -19.25 17.63
C ALA A 38 -15.16 -20.16 17.14
N ILE A 39 -15.42 -21.10 16.23
CA ILE A 39 -14.40 -21.97 15.62
C ILE A 39 -13.37 -21.17 14.82
N SER A 40 -13.79 -20.06 14.22
CA SER A 40 -12.95 -19.19 13.39
C SER A 40 -12.30 -18.06 14.18
N ALA A 41 -12.53 -17.95 15.49
CA ALA A 41 -12.07 -16.81 16.29
C ALA A 41 -10.54 -16.67 16.26
N TYR A 42 -9.80 -17.79 16.16
CA TYR A 42 -8.35 -17.83 16.15
C TYR A 42 -7.71 -17.02 15.02
N TRP A 43 -8.41 -16.82 13.90
CA TRP A 43 -7.93 -15.98 12.80
C TRP A 43 -8.79 -14.71 12.62
N ILE A 44 -10.08 -14.75 12.92
CA ILE A 44 -10.96 -13.57 12.83
C ILE A 44 -10.48 -12.48 13.79
N VAL A 45 -10.18 -12.82 15.04
CA VAL A 45 -9.78 -11.82 16.05
C VAL A 45 -8.46 -11.15 15.67
N PRO A 46 -7.36 -11.87 15.36
CA PRO A 46 -6.14 -11.24 14.86
C PRO A 46 -6.36 -10.42 13.59
N ALA A 47 -7.17 -10.91 12.63
CA ALA A 47 -7.46 -10.17 11.40
C ALA A 47 -8.21 -8.87 11.68
N VAL A 48 -9.20 -8.88 12.59
CA VAL A 48 -9.94 -7.68 12.97
C VAL A 48 -9.04 -6.68 13.70
N ILE A 49 -8.19 -7.13 14.64
CA ILE A 49 -7.21 -6.27 15.31
C ILE A 49 -6.32 -5.59 14.27
N HIS A 50 -5.75 -6.40 13.36
CA HIS A 50 -4.90 -5.90 12.29
C HIS A 50 -5.63 -4.89 11.39
N LEU A 51 -6.86 -5.19 10.96
CA LEU A 51 -7.65 -4.31 10.10
C LEU A 51 -8.08 -3.00 10.79
N LEU A 52 -8.30 -3.02 12.10
CA LEU A 52 -8.66 -1.82 12.87
C LEU A 52 -7.46 -0.92 13.17
N ASP A 53 -6.25 -1.49 13.23
CA ASP A 53 -5.01 -0.75 13.45
C ASP A 53 -4.42 -0.17 12.13
N LEU A 54 -4.94 -0.57 10.96
CA LEU A 54 -4.58 0.03 9.68
C LEU A 54 -5.13 1.46 9.59
N HIS A 55 -4.24 2.43 9.39
CA HIS A 55 -4.59 3.83 9.20
C HIS A 55 -4.81 4.13 7.71
N ASP A 56 -5.76 5.00 7.36
CA ASP A 56 -6.13 5.30 5.96
C ASP A 56 -4.95 5.79 5.09
N ASN A 57 -3.92 6.38 5.71
CA ASN A 57 -2.69 6.82 5.03
C ASN A 57 -1.73 5.69 4.65
N GLN A 58 -1.93 4.48 5.17
CA GLN A 58 -1.15 3.27 4.82
C GLN A 58 -1.79 2.48 3.67
N LEU A 59 -3.00 2.88 3.25
CA LEU A 59 -3.71 2.26 2.15
C LEU A 59 -3.41 3.04 0.87
N ALA A 60 -3.03 2.33 -0.19
CA ALA A 60 -2.85 2.96 -1.48
C ALA A 60 -4.14 3.64 -1.96
N THR A 61 -4.03 4.78 -2.63
CA THR A 61 -5.20 5.57 -3.06
C THR A 61 -6.07 4.81 -4.06
N LEU A 62 -7.34 5.21 -4.20
CA LEU A 62 -8.22 4.64 -5.21
C LEU A 62 -7.65 4.83 -6.62
N ALA A 63 -7.14 6.03 -6.93
CA ALA A 63 -6.54 6.37 -8.21
C ALA A 63 -5.37 5.44 -8.58
N CYS A 64 -4.50 5.11 -7.61
CA CYS A 64 -3.39 4.18 -7.80
C CYS A 64 -3.81 2.73 -8.07
N TRP A 65 -5.08 2.36 -7.85
CA TRP A 65 -5.58 0.99 -7.96
C TRP A 65 -6.72 0.79 -8.97
N THR A 66 -7.19 1.85 -9.65
CA THR A 66 -8.28 1.77 -10.65
C THR A 66 -7.97 0.81 -11.79
N TRP A 67 -6.69 0.60 -12.12
CA TRP A 67 -6.24 -0.34 -13.15
C TRP A 67 -6.69 -1.79 -12.87
N THR A 68 -6.84 -2.18 -11.59
CA THR A 68 -7.36 -3.51 -11.22
C THR A 68 -8.82 -3.75 -11.61
N GLU A 69 -9.56 -2.66 -11.89
CA GLU A 69 -10.96 -2.69 -12.30
C GLU A 69 -11.14 -2.44 -13.80
N GLY A 70 -10.06 -2.25 -14.58
CA GLY A 70 -10.14 -1.93 -16.01
C GLY A 70 -10.94 -2.96 -16.84
N ARG A 71 -11.07 -4.20 -16.34
CA ARG A 71 -11.87 -5.27 -16.95
C ARG A 71 -13.14 -5.63 -16.20
N ALA A 72 -13.48 -4.92 -15.13
CA ALA A 72 -14.71 -5.11 -14.37
C ALA A 72 -15.93 -4.55 -15.12
N THR A 73 -16.23 -5.09 -16.31
CA THR A 73 -17.39 -4.70 -17.13
C THR A 73 -18.48 -5.75 -17.03
N LEU A 74 -19.71 -5.38 -17.35
CA LEU A 74 -20.86 -6.30 -17.34
C LEU A 74 -20.62 -7.53 -18.22
N LEU A 75 -20.07 -7.34 -19.42
CA LEU A 75 -19.78 -8.41 -20.37
C LEU A 75 -18.78 -9.43 -19.79
N ASN A 76 -17.72 -8.93 -19.16
CA ASN A 76 -16.68 -9.74 -18.54
C ASN A 76 -17.18 -10.47 -17.28
N ALA A 77 -17.98 -9.79 -16.48
CA ALA A 77 -18.61 -10.38 -15.30
C ALA A 77 -19.58 -11.54 -15.68
N PHE A 78 -20.32 -11.43 -16.78
CA PHE A 78 -21.23 -12.49 -17.24
C PHE A 78 -20.53 -13.81 -17.54
N TRP A 79 -19.32 -13.78 -18.13
CA TRP A 79 -18.56 -15.01 -18.37
C TRP A 79 -17.57 -15.34 -17.25
N LEU A 80 -17.71 -14.67 -16.09
CA LEU A 80 -16.98 -14.92 -14.85
C LEU A 80 -15.48 -14.56 -14.90
N ASN A 81 -15.09 -13.58 -15.71
CA ASN A 81 -13.69 -13.17 -15.80
C ASN A 81 -13.53 -11.64 -15.95
N THR A 82 -13.28 -11.00 -14.82
CA THR A 82 -12.95 -9.57 -14.72
C THR A 82 -11.49 -9.33 -14.37
N SER A 83 -10.62 -10.35 -14.46
CA SER A 83 -9.21 -10.21 -14.07
C SER A 83 -8.53 -9.18 -14.96
N TRP A 84 -7.94 -8.15 -14.35
CA TRP A 84 -7.17 -7.13 -15.05
C TRP A 84 -6.01 -7.75 -15.83
N GLY A 85 -5.41 -8.82 -15.30
CA GLY A 85 -4.26 -9.48 -15.91
C GLY A 85 -4.59 -10.14 -17.25
N TRP A 86 -5.87 -10.35 -17.58
CA TRP A 86 -6.29 -11.06 -18.80
C TRP A 86 -5.79 -10.43 -20.11
N VAL A 87 -5.51 -9.12 -20.14
CA VAL A 87 -4.97 -8.45 -21.34
C VAL A 87 -3.46 -8.62 -21.51
N HIS A 88 -2.81 -9.19 -20.51
CA HIS A 88 -1.36 -9.37 -20.44
C HIS A 88 -1.02 -10.84 -20.78
N PRO A 89 -0.49 -11.12 -21.98
CA PRO A 89 -0.15 -12.49 -22.37
C PRO A 89 0.95 -13.09 -21.48
N GLU A 90 1.72 -12.28 -20.78
CA GLU A 90 2.66 -12.69 -19.75
C GLU A 90 1.99 -13.30 -18.51
N TYR A 91 0.71 -13.00 -18.22
CA TYR A 91 -0.05 -13.66 -17.15
C TYR A 91 -0.97 -14.75 -17.69
N PHE A 92 -1.57 -14.54 -18.86
CA PHE A 92 -2.50 -15.47 -19.48
C PHE A 92 -2.17 -15.66 -20.97
N PRO A 93 -1.17 -16.49 -21.33
CA PRO A 93 -0.70 -16.62 -22.72
C PRO A 93 -1.73 -17.27 -23.67
N TYR A 94 -2.81 -17.82 -23.12
CA TYR A 94 -3.92 -18.41 -23.85
C TYR A 94 -5.14 -17.46 -23.99
N ALA A 95 -5.07 -16.26 -23.43
CA ALA A 95 -6.19 -15.31 -23.41
C ALA A 95 -6.63 -14.90 -24.81
N ASP A 96 -5.69 -14.75 -25.74
CA ASP A 96 -5.93 -14.43 -27.16
C ASP A 96 -6.88 -15.43 -27.83
N LYS A 97 -6.81 -16.71 -27.44
CA LYS A 97 -7.67 -17.76 -27.97
C LYS A 97 -9.15 -17.49 -27.66
N PHE A 98 -9.45 -16.87 -26.52
CA PHE A 98 -10.82 -16.51 -26.13
C PHE A 98 -11.39 -15.33 -26.89
N ASP A 99 -10.60 -14.59 -27.65
CA ASP A 99 -11.07 -13.54 -28.55
C ASP A 99 -11.21 -14.04 -30.00
N SER A 100 -10.82 -15.29 -30.26
CA SER A 100 -10.95 -15.96 -31.56
C SER A 100 -12.11 -16.96 -31.61
N LEU A 101 -12.65 -17.23 -32.80
CA LEU A 101 -13.65 -18.28 -32.99
C LEU A 101 -13.02 -19.67 -32.82
N PRO A 102 -13.71 -20.64 -32.18
CA PRO A 102 -15.09 -20.54 -31.66
C PRO A 102 -15.20 -20.01 -30.22
N LEU A 103 -14.08 -19.88 -29.47
CA LEU A 103 -14.09 -19.60 -28.03
C LEU A 103 -14.71 -18.25 -27.66
N SER A 104 -14.60 -17.25 -28.53
CA SER A 104 -15.19 -15.92 -28.34
C SER A 104 -16.71 -15.93 -28.20
N ILE A 105 -17.37 -16.92 -28.81
CA ILE A 105 -18.81 -17.17 -28.68
C ILE A 105 -19.06 -18.16 -27.55
N LEU A 106 -18.29 -19.25 -27.50
CA LEU A 106 -18.52 -20.35 -26.55
C LEU A 106 -18.48 -19.86 -25.10
N ARG A 107 -17.63 -18.89 -24.74
CA ARG A 107 -17.57 -18.31 -23.39
C ARG A 107 -18.92 -17.80 -22.86
N PHE A 108 -19.84 -17.42 -23.74
CA PHE A 108 -21.19 -16.96 -23.38
C PHE A 108 -22.24 -18.08 -23.32
N VAL A 109 -21.92 -19.31 -23.74
CA VAL A 109 -22.85 -20.45 -23.65
C VAL A 109 -23.11 -20.83 -22.19
N ILE A 110 -22.11 -20.73 -21.31
CA ILE A 110 -22.28 -21.03 -19.88
C ILE A 110 -23.30 -20.09 -19.22
N PRO A 111 -23.15 -18.75 -19.25
CA PRO A 111 -24.16 -17.86 -18.71
C PRO A 111 -25.50 -17.98 -19.45
N ALA A 112 -25.51 -18.17 -20.77
CA ALA A 112 -26.75 -18.39 -21.53
C ALA A 112 -27.48 -19.66 -21.08
N ALA A 113 -26.77 -20.75 -20.81
CA ALA A 113 -27.35 -21.99 -20.27
C ALA A 113 -27.90 -21.76 -18.85
N ALA A 114 -27.15 -21.08 -17.98
CA ALA A 114 -27.59 -20.77 -16.63
C ALA A 114 -28.89 -19.93 -16.62
N PHE A 115 -28.94 -18.81 -17.35
CA PHE A 115 -30.14 -17.97 -17.42
C PHE A 115 -31.25 -18.59 -18.29
N GLY A 116 -30.91 -19.52 -19.19
CA GLY A 116 -31.87 -20.33 -19.95
C GLY A 116 -32.80 -21.15 -19.05
N ALA A 117 -32.44 -21.39 -17.78
CA ALA A 117 -33.32 -21.98 -16.78
C ALA A 117 -34.65 -21.23 -16.63
N LEU A 118 -34.66 -19.89 -16.83
CA LEU A 118 -35.87 -19.07 -16.75
C LEU A 118 -36.88 -19.39 -17.86
N ALA A 119 -36.42 -19.91 -19.01
CA ALA A 119 -37.29 -20.28 -20.11
C ALA A 119 -38.06 -21.60 -19.85
N LEU A 120 -37.62 -22.43 -18.90
CA LEU A 120 -38.21 -23.75 -18.63
C LEU A 120 -39.60 -23.69 -17.99
N GLY A 121 -40.01 -22.55 -17.41
CA GLY A 121 -41.33 -22.41 -16.79
C GLY A 121 -42.46 -21.98 -17.72
N LYS A 122 -42.20 -21.78 -19.02
CA LYS A 122 -43.21 -21.37 -20.02
C LYS A 122 -43.81 -22.51 -20.85
N GLY A 123 -43.44 -23.77 -20.58
CA GLY A 123 -43.99 -24.93 -21.29
C GLY A 123 -45.45 -25.20 -20.90
N THR A 124 -46.31 -25.39 -21.90
CA THR A 124 -47.78 -25.57 -21.83
C THR A 124 -48.28 -26.79 -21.04
N ASP A 125 -47.39 -27.63 -20.49
CA ASP A 125 -47.75 -28.75 -19.61
C ASP A 125 -47.71 -28.31 -18.14
N SER A 126 -48.51 -27.31 -17.81
CA SER A 126 -48.72 -26.75 -16.46
C SER A 126 -49.33 -27.72 -15.44
N VAL A 127 -49.38 -29.03 -15.75
CA VAL A 127 -49.97 -30.09 -14.92
C VAL A 127 -48.92 -31.02 -14.32
N ALA A 128 -47.63 -30.90 -14.69
CA ALA A 128 -46.59 -31.70 -14.05
C ALA A 128 -46.21 -31.13 -12.66
N PRO A 129 -46.36 -31.88 -11.55
CA PRO A 129 -46.19 -31.39 -10.16
C PRO A 129 -44.77 -30.95 -9.77
N GLY A 130 -43.82 -30.88 -10.71
CA GLY A 130 -42.44 -30.39 -10.50
C GLY A 130 -42.12 -29.03 -11.10
N GLY A 131 -42.94 -28.49 -12.01
CA GLY A 131 -42.64 -27.26 -12.75
C GLY A 131 -42.65 -26.00 -11.88
N GLU A 132 -43.64 -25.88 -11.00
CA GLU A 132 -43.80 -24.74 -10.10
C GLU A 132 -42.65 -24.66 -9.08
N ARG A 133 -42.28 -25.80 -8.49
CA ARG A 133 -41.16 -25.88 -7.54
C ARG A 133 -39.82 -25.47 -8.17
N ARG A 134 -39.59 -25.87 -9.43
CA ARG A 134 -38.38 -25.48 -10.19
C ARG A 134 -38.35 -23.98 -10.44
N MET A 135 -39.46 -23.37 -10.86
CA MET A 135 -39.49 -21.92 -11.09
C MET A 135 -39.29 -21.11 -9.80
N ARG A 136 -39.84 -21.58 -8.67
CA ARG A 136 -39.61 -20.99 -7.34
C ARG A 136 -38.14 -21.03 -6.89
N LEU A 137 -37.33 -21.93 -7.46
CA LEU A 137 -35.87 -22.01 -7.22
C LEU A 137 -35.08 -21.17 -8.23
N VAL A 138 -35.41 -21.30 -9.52
CA VAL A 138 -34.67 -20.65 -10.61
C VAL A 138 -34.74 -19.14 -10.52
N LEU A 139 -35.92 -18.56 -10.27
CA LEU A 139 -36.11 -17.10 -10.24
C LEU A 139 -35.20 -16.40 -9.20
N PRO A 140 -35.23 -16.77 -7.90
CA PRO A 140 -34.38 -16.10 -6.91
C PRO A 140 -32.89 -16.35 -7.16
N LEU A 141 -32.50 -17.55 -7.59
CA LEU A 141 -31.10 -17.84 -7.91
C LEU A 141 -30.59 -17.01 -9.09
N ALA A 142 -31.36 -16.93 -10.18
CA ALA A 142 -31.02 -16.10 -11.33
C ALA A 142 -30.93 -14.62 -10.96
N SER A 143 -31.86 -14.11 -10.13
CA SER A 143 -31.81 -12.74 -9.63
C SER A 143 -30.56 -12.47 -8.78
N VAL A 144 -30.19 -13.38 -7.87
CA VAL A 144 -28.97 -13.24 -7.07
C VAL A 144 -27.73 -13.28 -7.95
N ALA A 145 -27.65 -14.20 -8.92
CA ALA A 145 -26.53 -14.26 -9.85
C ALA A 145 -26.41 -12.97 -10.68
N LEU A 146 -27.52 -12.41 -11.14
CA LEU A 146 -27.53 -11.13 -11.87
C LEU A 146 -27.05 -9.99 -10.97
N ILE A 147 -27.53 -9.90 -9.72
CA ILE A 147 -27.06 -8.88 -8.75
C ILE A 147 -25.56 -9.02 -8.51
N VAL A 148 -25.06 -10.25 -8.32
CA VAL A 148 -23.62 -10.50 -8.12
C VAL A 148 -22.81 -10.07 -9.35
N VAL A 149 -23.28 -10.38 -10.55
CA VAL A 149 -22.65 -9.94 -11.81
C VAL A 149 -22.60 -8.42 -11.91
N LEU A 150 -23.69 -7.72 -11.53
CA LEU A 150 -23.72 -6.26 -11.49
C LEU A 150 -22.78 -5.67 -10.43
N LEU A 151 -22.72 -6.27 -9.23
CA LEU A 151 -21.78 -5.84 -8.19
C LEU A 151 -20.32 -6.09 -8.58
N SER A 152 -20.07 -7.07 -9.45
CA SER A 152 -18.72 -7.40 -9.92
C SER A 152 -18.15 -6.38 -10.91
N THR A 153 -18.92 -5.33 -11.28
CA THR A 153 -18.39 -4.21 -12.09
C THR A 153 -17.69 -3.13 -11.26
N GLY A 154 -17.75 -3.19 -9.92
CA GLY A 154 -17.07 -2.24 -9.03
C GLY A 154 -17.41 -0.79 -9.34
N THR A 155 -16.38 0.04 -9.51
CA THR A 155 -16.52 1.47 -9.86
C THR A 155 -16.86 1.72 -11.33
N ASN A 156 -16.98 0.68 -12.16
CA ASN A 156 -17.52 0.82 -13.51
C ASN A 156 -19.05 0.74 -13.52
N PRO A 157 -19.73 1.40 -14.47
CA PRO A 157 -21.17 1.24 -14.66
C PRO A 157 -21.58 -0.22 -14.91
N PRO A 158 -22.70 -0.70 -14.30
CA PRO A 158 -23.62 0.04 -13.42
C PRO A 158 -23.27 0.00 -11.91
N GLY A 159 -22.24 -0.75 -11.52
CA GLY A 159 -21.83 -0.92 -10.11
C GLY A 159 -21.40 0.39 -9.42
N ASN A 160 -20.91 1.37 -10.18
CA ASN A 160 -20.43 2.66 -9.69
C ASN A 160 -21.44 3.39 -8.77
N VAL A 161 -22.74 3.22 -9.04
CA VAL A 161 -23.85 3.77 -8.22
C VAL A 161 -23.76 3.35 -6.74
N ILE A 162 -23.19 2.17 -6.48
CA ILE A 162 -23.01 1.60 -5.15
C ILE A 162 -21.55 1.75 -4.70
N PHE A 163 -20.59 1.35 -5.53
CA PHE A 163 -19.19 1.21 -5.13
C PHE A 163 -18.48 2.55 -4.92
N ASP A 164 -18.83 3.61 -5.65
CA ASP A 164 -18.24 4.95 -5.46
C ASP A 164 -18.48 5.46 -4.02
N ARG A 165 -19.64 5.11 -3.44
CA ARG A 165 -19.99 5.43 -2.05
C ARG A 165 -19.35 4.47 -1.05
N LEU A 166 -19.38 3.16 -1.35
CA LEU A 166 -18.86 2.15 -0.43
C LEU A 166 -17.33 2.25 -0.26
N TYR A 167 -16.61 2.64 -1.31
CA TYR A 167 -15.16 2.85 -1.24
C TYR A 167 -14.76 4.03 -0.33
N GLY A 168 -15.67 4.98 -0.11
CA GLY A 168 -15.48 6.09 0.84
C GLY A 168 -15.80 5.75 2.30
N LEU A 169 -16.28 4.53 2.61
CA LEU A 169 -16.54 4.10 3.98
C LEU A 169 -15.29 3.48 4.62
N PRO A 170 -15.21 3.46 5.97
CA PRO A 170 -14.17 2.69 6.67
C PRO A 170 -14.17 1.24 6.19
N LEU A 171 -12.98 0.71 5.90
CA LEU A 171 -12.76 -0.62 5.29
C LEU A 171 -13.34 -0.80 3.87
N GLY A 172 -13.78 0.28 3.21
CA GLY A 172 -14.29 0.25 1.84
C GLY A 172 -13.28 -0.29 0.82
N TRP A 173 -11.99 -0.17 1.12
CA TRP A 173 -10.89 -0.75 0.33
C TRP A 173 -10.92 -2.28 0.25
N LEU A 174 -11.56 -3.00 1.20
CA LEU A 174 -11.74 -4.46 1.14
C LEU A 174 -12.63 -4.90 -0.02
N LEU A 175 -13.39 -3.96 -0.58
CA LEU A 175 -14.27 -4.20 -1.71
C LEU A 175 -13.56 -4.00 -3.07
N ARG A 176 -12.28 -3.61 -3.06
CA ARG A 176 -11.42 -3.56 -4.26
C ARG A 176 -11.31 -4.94 -4.88
N GLU A 177 -11.09 -4.97 -6.19
CA GLU A 177 -11.18 -6.18 -7.02
C GLU A 177 -12.58 -6.83 -6.97
N PRO A 178 -13.60 -6.16 -7.53
CA PRO A 178 -15.00 -6.59 -7.46
C PRO A 178 -15.23 -7.98 -8.08
N GLY A 179 -14.30 -8.48 -8.89
CA GLY A 179 -14.32 -9.84 -9.43
C GLY A 179 -14.41 -10.96 -8.39
N ARG A 180 -14.01 -10.70 -7.13
CA ARG A 180 -14.10 -11.66 -6.02
C ARG A 180 -15.54 -12.15 -5.78
N PHE A 181 -16.56 -11.34 -6.11
CA PHE A 181 -17.95 -11.75 -5.97
C PHE A 181 -18.38 -12.82 -6.99
N LEU A 182 -17.68 -12.94 -8.13
CA LEU A 182 -18.04 -13.88 -9.21
C LEU A 182 -17.95 -15.35 -8.80
N MET A 183 -17.21 -15.68 -7.73
CA MET A 183 -17.21 -17.03 -7.15
C MET A 183 -18.63 -17.48 -6.75
N LEU A 184 -19.44 -16.55 -6.23
CA LEU A 184 -20.84 -16.82 -5.89
C LEU A 184 -21.70 -17.01 -7.14
N ALA A 185 -21.50 -16.19 -8.18
CA ALA A 185 -22.19 -16.35 -9.45
C ALA A 185 -21.85 -17.69 -10.12
N ALA A 186 -20.58 -18.12 -10.07
CA ALA A 186 -20.13 -19.41 -10.60
C ALA A 186 -20.85 -20.59 -9.93
N LEU A 187 -20.98 -20.57 -8.61
CA LEU A 187 -21.72 -21.59 -7.86
C LEU A 187 -23.20 -21.63 -8.29
N ILE A 188 -23.83 -20.46 -8.42
CA ILE A 188 -25.23 -20.35 -8.82
C ILE A 188 -25.42 -20.82 -10.27
N TYR A 189 -24.49 -20.49 -11.18
CA TYR A 189 -24.52 -20.99 -12.56
C TYR A 189 -24.49 -22.51 -12.60
N GLY A 190 -23.66 -23.15 -11.77
CA GLY A 190 -23.65 -24.62 -11.65
C GLY A 190 -25.02 -25.20 -11.28
N ILE A 191 -25.71 -24.60 -10.30
CA ILE A 191 -27.06 -25.03 -9.88
C ILE A 191 -28.09 -24.81 -10.99
N LEU A 192 -28.09 -23.63 -11.62
CA LEU A 192 -29.04 -23.30 -12.69
C LEU A 192 -28.85 -24.19 -13.93
N ILE A 193 -27.60 -24.47 -14.31
CA ILE A 193 -27.27 -25.40 -15.39
C ILE A 193 -27.74 -26.81 -15.02
N ALA A 194 -27.54 -27.26 -13.79
CA ALA A 194 -28.04 -28.57 -13.34
C ALA A 194 -29.57 -28.69 -13.47
N VAL A 195 -30.32 -27.63 -13.13
CA VAL A 195 -31.79 -27.59 -13.33
C VAL A 195 -32.15 -27.70 -14.81
N VAL A 196 -31.41 -27.02 -15.69
CA VAL A 196 -31.60 -27.13 -17.15
C VAL A 196 -31.33 -28.54 -17.64
N LEU A 197 -30.25 -29.18 -17.18
CA LEU A 197 -29.93 -30.54 -17.57
C LEU A 197 -30.98 -31.53 -17.05
N GLU A 198 -31.40 -31.44 -15.79
CA GLU A 198 -32.44 -32.32 -15.22
C GLU A 198 -33.79 -32.16 -15.94
N ALA A 199 -34.13 -30.95 -16.41
CA ALA A 199 -35.35 -30.73 -17.17
C ALA A 199 -35.31 -31.37 -18.57
N ASN A 200 -34.12 -31.51 -19.17
CA ASN A 200 -33.94 -32.05 -20.51
C ASN A 200 -33.58 -33.55 -20.53
N VAL A 201 -32.94 -34.05 -19.48
CA VAL A 201 -32.62 -35.48 -19.31
C VAL A 201 -33.83 -36.19 -18.69
N LYS A 202 -34.79 -36.61 -19.52
CA LYS A 202 -35.82 -37.56 -19.07
C LYS A 202 -35.16 -38.91 -18.76
N ARG A 203 -35.59 -39.57 -17.67
CA ARG A 203 -35.28 -40.98 -17.30
C ARG A 203 -35.45 -41.99 -18.45
N ARG A 204 -36.21 -41.63 -19.49
CA ARG A 204 -36.47 -42.42 -20.70
C ARG A 204 -35.30 -42.53 -21.67
N LEU A 205 -34.22 -41.76 -21.53
CA LEU A 205 -33.10 -41.83 -22.49
C LEU A 205 -32.38 -43.19 -22.45
N VAL A 206 -32.44 -43.91 -21.32
CA VAL A 206 -31.91 -45.29 -21.20
C VAL A 206 -32.96 -46.33 -21.65
N ASP A 207 -34.24 -46.12 -21.34
CA ASP A 207 -35.32 -47.03 -21.72
C ASP A 207 -35.63 -46.99 -23.24
N ASP A 208 -35.58 -45.81 -23.85
CA ASP A 208 -35.82 -45.59 -25.29
C ASP A 208 -34.62 -46.01 -26.16
N LEU A 209 -33.39 -46.00 -25.61
CA LEU A 209 -32.19 -46.53 -26.31
C LEU A 209 -32.22 -48.06 -26.43
N ILE A 210 -32.93 -48.74 -25.52
CA ILE A 210 -33.07 -50.20 -25.51
C ILE A 210 -34.29 -50.65 -26.35
N ALA A 211 -35.30 -49.81 -26.56
CA ALA A 211 -36.55 -50.14 -27.24
C ALA A 211 -36.74 -49.41 -28.61
N ARG A 212 -35.96 -49.82 -29.62
CA ARG A 212 -36.11 -49.65 -31.10
C ARG A 212 -36.75 -48.38 -31.75
N HIS A 213 -36.06 -48.00 -32.85
CA HIS A 213 -36.51 -47.45 -34.14
C HIS A 213 -37.17 -46.05 -34.18
N MET A 214 -36.33 -45.09 -34.61
CA MET A 214 -36.62 -43.77 -35.20
C MET A 214 -37.36 -42.77 -34.30
N PRO A 215 -36.64 -41.91 -33.55
CA PRO A 215 -37.27 -40.83 -32.82
C PRO A 215 -37.71 -39.70 -33.77
N SER A 216 -38.98 -39.33 -33.71
CA SER A 216 -39.48 -38.07 -34.24
C SER A 216 -38.82 -36.90 -33.51
N ILE A 217 -38.29 -36.01 -34.31
CA ILE A 217 -37.26 -35.05 -33.96
C ILE A 217 -37.90 -33.78 -33.36
N SER A 218 -37.86 -33.64 -32.03
CA SER A 218 -37.70 -32.32 -31.39
C SER A 218 -36.20 -32.12 -31.10
N THR A 219 -35.42 -32.01 -32.17
CA THR A 219 -33.94 -32.13 -32.22
C THR A 219 -33.19 -31.21 -31.26
N GLY A 220 -33.76 -30.04 -30.93
CA GLY A 220 -33.09 -29.03 -30.13
C GLY A 220 -32.77 -29.45 -28.68
N ARG A 221 -33.51 -30.42 -28.11
CA ARG A 221 -33.35 -30.79 -26.68
C ARG A 221 -32.28 -31.85 -26.43
N LEU A 222 -31.95 -32.69 -27.42
CA LEU A 222 -30.93 -33.74 -27.31
C LEU A 222 -29.51 -33.21 -27.60
N ILE A 223 -29.38 -32.05 -28.26
CA ILE A 223 -28.09 -31.43 -28.61
C ILE A 223 -27.54 -30.55 -27.46
N ALA A 224 -28.41 -30.03 -26.59
CA ALA A 224 -28.02 -29.06 -25.56
C ALA A 224 -27.03 -29.61 -24.51
N LEU A 225 -27.22 -30.84 -24.04
CA LEU A 225 -26.31 -31.45 -23.04
C LEU A 225 -24.91 -31.70 -23.62
N PRO A 226 -24.74 -32.41 -24.76
CA PRO A 226 -23.43 -32.55 -25.40
C PRO A 226 -22.78 -31.20 -25.73
N ALA A 227 -23.56 -30.21 -26.17
CA ALA A 227 -23.05 -28.88 -26.46
C ALA A 227 -22.54 -28.15 -25.21
N ILE A 228 -23.28 -28.19 -24.10
CA ILE A 228 -22.84 -27.58 -22.83
C ILE A 228 -21.59 -28.28 -22.31
N VAL A 229 -21.57 -29.62 -22.30
CA VAL A 229 -20.40 -30.41 -21.86
C VAL A 229 -19.18 -30.12 -22.75
N ALA A 230 -19.36 -30.15 -24.08
CA ALA A 230 -18.31 -29.80 -25.01
C ALA A 230 -17.82 -28.36 -24.81
N THR A 231 -18.73 -27.42 -24.52
CA THR A 231 -18.36 -26.03 -24.24
C THR A 231 -17.55 -25.90 -22.95
N VAL A 232 -17.96 -26.56 -21.87
CA VAL A 232 -17.21 -26.57 -20.60
C VAL A 232 -15.80 -27.16 -20.81
N ILE A 233 -15.67 -28.24 -21.57
CA ILE A 233 -14.37 -28.83 -21.91
C ILE A 233 -13.56 -27.87 -22.80
N LEU A 234 -14.16 -27.25 -23.82
CA LEU A 234 -13.45 -26.34 -24.72
C LEU A 234 -12.98 -25.06 -24.02
N ILE A 235 -13.80 -24.48 -23.13
CA ILE A 235 -13.42 -23.29 -22.33
C ILE A 235 -12.43 -23.67 -21.23
N GLY A 236 -12.57 -24.86 -20.65
CA GLY A 236 -11.69 -25.36 -19.59
C GLY A 236 -10.32 -25.84 -20.07
N PHE A 237 -10.01 -25.70 -21.37
CA PHE A 237 -8.76 -26.21 -21.93
C PHE A 237 -7.48 -25.83 -21.20
N PRO A 238 -7.32 -24.59 -20.70
CA PRO A 238 -6.07 -24.22 -20.03
C PRO A 238 -5.76 -25.08 -18.81
N VAL A 239 -6.80 -25.61 -18.15
CA VAL A 239 -6.66 -26.45 -16.95
C VAL A 239 -6.09 -27.82 -17.30
N TYR A 240 -6.58 -28.49 -18.35
CA TYR A 240 -6.10 -29.82 -18.71
C TYR A 240 -4.93 -29.82 -19.70
N THR A 241 -4.64 -28.71 -20.38
CA THR A 241 -3.41 -28.56 -21.18
C THR A 241 -2.22 -28.05 -20.37
N GLY A 242 -2.44 -27.59 -19.13
CA GLY A 242 -1.40 -26.97 -18.30
C GLY A 242 -1.12 -25.51 -18.65
N ALA A 243 -1.87 -24.89 -19.58
CA ALA A 243 -1.64 -23.49 -19.98
C ALA A 243 -1.87 -22.47 -18.85
N VAL A 244 -2.52 -22.86 -17.74
CA VAL A 244 -2.62 -22.05 -16.50
C VAL A 244 -1.27 -21.86 -15.81
N VAL A 245 -0.34 -22.81 -15.95
CA VAL A 245 1.03 -22.73 -15.42
C VAL A 245 2.00 -22.93 -16.60
N PRO A 246 2.15 -21.92 -17.47
CA PRO A 246 2.86 -22.06 -18.73
C PRO A 246 4.39 -22.09 -18.54
N ASP A 247 5.07 -22.95 -19.30
CA ASP A 247 6.54 -22.96 -19.38
C ASP A 247 7.10 -21.81 -20.23
N SER A 248 6.29 -21.28 -21.15
CA SER A 248 6.66 -20.18 -22.04
C SER A 248 5.71 -19.02 -21.82
N ARG A 249 6.25 -17.88 -21.40
CA ARG A 249 5.54 -16.62 -21.25
C ARG A 249 6.29 -15.51 -21.99
N PRO A 250 5.59 -14.59 -22.67
CA PRO A 250 6.23 -13.37 -23.15
C PRO A 250 6.78 -12.59 -21.95
N LEU A 251 8.00 -12.04 -22.07
CA LEU A 251 8.68 -11.19 -21.08
C LEU A 251 9.04 -11.84 -19.73
N LEU A 252 8.13 -12.61 -19.13
CA LEU A 252 8.31 -13.25 -17.84
C LEU A 252 8.97 -14.64 -17.97
N PRO A 253 9.73 -15.10 -16.96
CA PRO A 253 10.30 -16.45 -16.94
C PRO A 253 9.20 -17.53 -16.87
N PRO A 254 9.51 -18.83 -16.98
CA PRO A 254 8.52 -19.91 -16.81
C PRO A 254 7.71 -19.78 -15.50
N ALA A 255 6.45 -20.23 -15.49
CA ALA A 255 5.65 -20.26 -14.26
C ALA A 255 6.04 -21.44 -13.35
N HIS A 256 6.64 -22.49 -13.92
CA HIS A 256 7.24 -23.58 -13.15
C HIS A 256 8.59 -23.16 -12.61
N ILE A 257 8.67 -23.09 -11.29
CA ILE A 257 9.86 -22.62 -10.61
C ILE A 257 10.26 -23.64 -9.55
N ARG A 258 11.57 -23.88 -9.43
CA ARG A 258 12.15 -24.72 -8.38
C ARG A 258 13.01 -23.88 -7.47
N LEU A 259 12.58 -23.71 -6.23
CA LEU A 259 13.37 -23.03 -5.21
C LEU A 259 14.72 -23.77 -5.01
N PRO A 260 15.86 -23.09 -5.14
CA PRO A 260 17.17 -23.69 -4.91
C PRO A 260 17.33 -24.19 -3.48
N SER A 261 18.00 -25.34 -3.29
CA SER A 261 18.14 -25.97 -1.98
C SER A 261 18.91 -25.14 -0.95
N TYR A 262 19.72 -24.17 -1.40
CA TYR A 262 20.49 -23.30 -0.51
C TYR A 262 19.60 -22.35 0.31
N TRP A 263 18.40 -22.01 -0.18
CA TRP A 263 17.45 -21.17 0.56
C TRP A 263 16.94 -21.84 1.85
N PRO A 264 16.29 -23.02 1.82
CA PRO A 264 15.87 -23.70 3.05
C PRO A 264 17.05 -24.14 3.93
N GLN A 265 18.23 -24.43 3.33
CA GLN A 265 19.44 -24.73 4.11
C GLN A 265 19.94 -23.51 4.88
N MET A 266 19.96 -22.32 4.25
CA MET A 266 20.33 -21.07 4.90
C MET A 266 19.33 -20.72 6.00
N ALA A 267 18.02 -20.83 5.74
CA ALA A 267 17.00 -20.56 6.75
C ALA A 267 17.14 -21.49 7.96
N SER A 268 17.31 -22.80 7.75
CA SER A 268 17.54 -23.76 8.83
C SER A 268 18.84 -23.48 9.61
N PHE A 269 19.89 -23.03 8.94
CA PHE A 269 21.15 -22.65 9.59
C PHE A 269 20.97 -21.41 10.45
N VAL A 270 20.37 -20.36 9.88
CA VAL A 270 20.09 -19.10 10.55
C VAL A 270 19.20 -19.33 11.76
N ASP A 271 18.11 -20.10 11.63
CA ASP A 271 17.19 -20.41 12.73
C ASP A 271 17.84 -21.16 13.88
N GLY A 272 18.91 -21.93 13.62
CA GLY A 272 19.70 -22.62 14.64
C GLY A 272 20.69 -21.72 15.39
N LEU A 273 20.90 -20.47 14.96
CA LEU A 273 21.84 -19.56 15.63
C LEU A 273 21.26 -19.06 16.97
N PRO A 274 22.09 -18.98 18.03
CA PRO A 274 21.67 -18.46 19.33
C PRO A 274 21.41 -16.95 19.33
N THR A 275 21.97 -16.23 18.34
CA THR A 275 21.79 -14.79 18.14
C THR A 275 20.31 -14.44 17.98
N LYS A 276 19.85 -13.50 18.82
CA LYS A 276 18.51 -12.91 18.79
C LYS A 276 18.42 -11.80 17.74
N GLY A 277 17.22 -11.30 17.47
CA GLY A 277 16.96 -10.25 16.47
C GLY A 277 16.53 -10.80 15.10
N ALA A 278 16.24 -9.87 14.21
CA ALA A 278 15.76 -10.11 12.85
C ALA A 278 16.90 -10.40 11.86
N VAL A 279 16.51 -10.87 10.67
CA VAL A 279 17.38 -11.01 9.49
C VAL A 279 17.08 -9.89 8.53
N LEU A 280 18.06 -9.03 8.24
CA LEU A 280 17.97 -8.00 7.22
C LEU A 280 18.35 -8.57 5.86
N VAL A 281 17.43 -8.54 4.90
CA VAL A 281 17.70 -9.01 3.53
C VAL A 281 18.29 -7.88 2.70
N MET A 282 19.40 -8.15 2.01
CA MET A 282 20.14 -7.17 1.20
C MET A 282 20.44 -7.71 -0.21
N PRO A 283 20.48 -6.86 -1.25
CA PRO A 283 20.12 -5.43 -1.24
C PRO A 283 18.61 -5.22 -1.00
N PRO A 284 18.15 -4.00 -0.65
CA PRO A 284 16.74 -3.66 -0.59
C PRO A 284 16.07 -3.82 -1.97
N ASP A 285 14.76 -4.10 -1.97
CA ASP A 285 13.97 -4.20 -3.19
C ASP A 285 13.69 -2.82 -3.79
N ASP A 286 13.82 -2.69 -5.11
CA ASP A 286 13.36 -1.50 -5.85
C ASP A 286 11.90 -1.64 -6.34
N PHE A 287 11.30 -2.83 -6.18
CA PHE A 287 9.93 -3.16 -6.55
C PHE A 287 9.46 -4.42 -5.83
N TYR A 288 8.15 -4.60 -5.67
CA TYR A 288 7.62 -5.77 -4.96
C TYR A 288 7.87 -7.11 -5.66
N GLN A 289 8.16 -7.11 -6.96
CA GLN A 289 8.53 -8.31 -7.71
C GLN A 289 10.00 -8.27 -8.10
N MET A 290 10.74 -9.26 -7.62
CA MET A 290 12.17 -9.33 -7.82
C MET A 290 12.54 -10.48 -8.75
N PRO A 291 13.41 -10.24 -9.76
CA PRO A 291 13.93 -11.27 -10.64
C PRO A 291 15.13 -11.99 -10.02
N TYR A 292 15.15 -13.31 -10.19
CA TYR A 292 16.25 -14.17 -9.78
C TYR A 292 16.81 -14.98 -10.94
N SER A 293 18.12 -15.23 -10.86
CA SER A 293 18.90 -16.02 -11.81
C SER A 293 18.42 -17.47 -11.99
N TRP A 294 17.66 -18.01 -11.04
CA TRP A 294 17.05 -19.35 -11.10
C TRP A 294 15.63 -19.36 -11.70
N GLY A 295 15.22 -18.27 -12.35
CA GLY A 295 13.98 -18.18 -13.12
C GLY A 295 12.76 -17.76 -12.31
N TYR A 296 12.93 -17.28 -11.07
CA TYR A 296 11.85 -16.69 -10.30
C TYR A 296 11.69 -15.21 -10.61
N TYR A 297 10.44 -14.79 -10.80
CA TYR A 297 10.04 -13.39 -10.85
C TYR A 297 8.71 -13.27 -10.12
N GLY A 298 8.72 -12.62 -8.96
CA GLY A 298 7.56 -12.57 -8.09
C GLY A 298 7.84 -11.90 -6.77
N ASN A 299 6.86 -11.91 -5.88
CA ASN A 299 7.00 -11.31 -4.57
C ASN A 299 7.88 -12.15 -3.64
N GLU A 300 8.69 -11.51 -2.81
CA GLU A 300 9.63 -12.23 -1.97
C GLU A 300 9.00 -12.80 -0.70
N GLY A 301 7.68 -13.05 -0.70
CA GLY A 301 6.95 -13.63 0.41
C GLY A 301 7.46 -15.02 0.82
N PHE A 302 8.12 -15.74 -0.10
CA PHE A 302 8.74 -17.02 0.22
C PHE A 302 9.91 -16.89 1.21
N ILE A 303 10.60 -15.75 1.27
CA ILE A 303 11.71 -15.55 2.20
C ILE A 303 11.23 -15.58 3.65
N PRO A 304 10.34 -14.69 4.13
CA PRO A 304 9.88 -14.74 5.51
C PRO A 304 9.16 -16.07 5.86
N GLU A 305 8.54 -16.75 4.90
CA GLU A 305 7.93 -18.08 5.13
C GLU A 305 8.94 -19.20 5.40
N LEU A 306 10.21 -19.05 4.97
CA LEU A 306 11.26 -20.05 5.20
C LEU A 306 11.88 -19.96 6.61
N PHE A 307 11.82 -18.79 7.26
CA PHE A 307 12.48 -18.53 8.54
C PHE A 307 11.48 -18.58 9.70
N ARG A 308 11.92 -19.04 10.87
CA ARG A 308 11.14 -19.01 12.12
C ARG A 308 11.34 -17.73 12.93
N ARG A 309 12.26 -16.88 12.50
CA ARG A 309 12.56 -15.57 13.09
C ARG A 309 12.09 -14.45 12.17
N ARG A 310 12.05 -13.23 12.70
CA ARG A 310 11.68 -12.02 11.93
C ARG A 310 12.64 -11.81 10.77
N VAL A 311 12.09 -11.45 9.61
CA VAL A 311 12.84 -11.09 8.40
C VAL A 311 12.41 -9.69 7.98
N LEU A 312 13.37 -8.80 7.76
CA LEU A 312 13.14 -7.45 7.28
C LEU A 312 13.38 -7.41 5.78
N ILE A 313 12.29 -7.29 5.04
CA ILE A 313 12.26 -7.06 3.61
C ILE A 313 11.14 -6.08 3.24
N PRO A 314 11.29 -4.80 3.62
CA PRO A 314 10.24 -3.81 3.45
C PRO A 314 9.99 -3.53 1.97
N ASN A 315 8.73 -3.26 1.62
CA ASN A 315 8.30 -2.96 0.27
C ASN A 315 7.19 -1.90 0.28
N GLU A 316 7.28 -0.97 -0.68
CA GLU A 316 6.39 0.18 -0.84
C GLU A 316 5.04 -0.14 -1.49
N GLN A 317 4.95 -1.21 -2.29
CA GLN A 317 3.85 -1.40 -3.24
C GLN A 317 2.85 -2.49 -2.86
N ALA A 318 2.84 -2.89 -1.58
CA ALA A 318 1.83 -3.81 -1.04
C ALA A 318 0.50 -3.10 -0.72
N TYR A 319 -0.57 -3.88 -0.52
CA TYR A 319 -1.88 -3.35 -0.08
C TYR A 319 -1.80 -2.61 1.26
N ILE A 320 -0.86 -3.03 2.10
CA ILE A 320 -0.49 -2.38 3.35
C ILE A 320 0.91 -1.84 3.12
N SER A 321 1.05 -0.52 3.03
CA SER A 321 2.36 0.08 2.79
C SER A 321 3.22 -0.03 4.04
N THR A 322 4.49 -0.40 3.83
CA THR A 322 5.48 -0.32 4.89
C THR A 322 5.72 1.15 5.24
N SER A 323 5.98 1.46 6.52
CA SER A 323 6.32 2.83 6.92
C SER A 323 7.54 3.33 6.17
N GLN A 324 7.51 4.59 5.72
CA GLN A 324 8.62 5.24 5.01
C GLN A 324 9.90 5.28 5.85
N GLN A 325 9.78 5.34 7.18
CA GLN A 325 10.89 5.31 8.13
C GLN A 325 11.66 3.99 8.03
N LEU A 326 10.96 2.85 7.98
CA LEU A 326 11.60 1.53 7.87
C LEU A 326 12.25 1.32 6.51
N ILE A 327 11.58 1.73 5.43
CA ILE A 327 12.14 1.67 4.07
C ILE A 327 13.40 2.54 3.98
N GLY A 328 13.31 3.78 4.47
CA GLY A 328 14.42 4.72 4.54
C GLY A 328 15.61 4.16 5.34
N ALA A 329 15.36 3.55 6.50
CA ALA A 329 16.38 2.92 7.33
C ALA A 329 17.12 1.77 6.61
N VAL A 330 16.37 0.89 5.93
CA VAL A 330 16.94 -0.24 5.17
C VAL A 330 17.75 0.26 3.97
N ASN A 331 17.24 1.25 3.23
CA ASN A 331 17.96 1.88 2.13
C ASN A 331 19.23 2.59 2.60
N LEU A 332 19.15 3.34 3.70
CA LEU A 332 20.30 4.01 4.30
C LEU A 332 21.35 3.01 4.79
N THR A 333 20.94 1.85 5.29
CA THR A 333 21.86 0.77 5.68
C THR A 333 22.64 0.25 4.48
N ALA A 334 21.97 0.01 3.34
CA ALA A 334 22.65 -0.40 2.11
C ALA A 334 23.64 0.68 1.62
N GLN A 335 23.25 1.96 1.69
CA GLN A 335 24.13 3.08 1.35
C GLN A 335 25.34 3.19 2.30
N ALA A 336 25.15 2.96 3.60
CA ALA A 336 26.23 2.97 4.58
C ALA A 336 27.27 1.88 4.29
N PHE A 337 26.83 0.67 3.91
CA PHE A 337 27.74 -0.38 3.43
C PHE A 337 28.52 0.08 2.20
N LEU A 338 27.86 0.59 1.17
CA LEU A 338 28.52 1.02 -0.07
C LEU A 338 29.49 2.20 0.14
N ARG A 339 29.22 3.08 1.10
CA ARG A 339 30.11 4.20 1.47
C ARG A 339 31.24 3.81 2.43
N HIS A 340 31.28 2.56 2.88
CA HIS A 340 32.18 2.08 3.93
C HIS A 340 32.03 2.85 5.25
N ASP A 341 30.85 3.39 5.54
CA ASP A 341 30.53 4.04 6.81
C ASP A 341 30.09 2.97 7.82
N TRP A 342 31.07 2.25 8.35
CA TRP A 342 30.85 1.12 9.26
C TRP A 342 30.19 1.54 10.57
N HIS A 343 30.45 2.77 11.01
CA HIS A 343 29.85 3.33 12.20
C HIS A 343 28.33 3.53 12.01
N GLN A 344 27.93 4.19 10.92
CA GLN A 344 26.52 4.35 10.59
C GLN A 344 25.84 3.00 10.30
N ALA A 345 26.52 2.10 9.58
CA ALA A 345 25.99 0.77 9.28
C ALA A 345 25.71 -0.04 10.56
N GLU A 346 26.59 0.03 11.57
CA GLU A 346 26.32 -0.60 12.88
C GLU A 346 25.08 -0.01 13.53
N SER A 347 25.04 1.32 13.68
CA SER A 347 23.95 2.00 14.37
C SER A 347 22.61 1.68 13.71
N LEU A 348 22.53 1.66 12.38
CA LEU A 348 21.29 1.33 11.67
C LEU A 348 20.87 -0.12 11.84
N VAL A 349 21.82 -1.07 11.76
CA VAL A 349 21.52 -2.50 11.99
C VAL A 349 21.02 -2.75 13.42
N ARG A 350 21.52 -1.99 14.40
CA ARG A 350 21.03 -2.02 15.79
C ARG A 350 19.63 -1.43 15.92
N THR A 351 19.41 -0.25 15.33
CA THR A 351 18.10 0.41 15.28
C THR A 351 17.03 -0.47 14.63
N LEU A 352 17.40 -1.24 13.61
CA LEU A 352 16.53 -2.22 12.95
C LEU A 352 16.33 -3.52 13.74
N ASP A 353 17.03 -3.72 14.85
CA ASP A 353 17.16 -5.01 15.56
C ASP A 353 17.45 -6.17 14.60
N ALA A 354 18.40 -5.98 13.68
CA ALA A 354 18.66 -6.94 12.61
C ALA A 354 20.12 -7.37 12.55
N PRO A 355 20.68 -7.99 13.61
CA PRO A 355 22.11 -8.28 13.74
C PRO A 355 22.60 -9.31 12.72
N LEU A 356 21.70 -9.92 11.95
CA LEU A 356 22.00 -10.84 10.87
C LEU A 356 21.68 -10.17 9.54
N VAL A 357 22.68 -10.02 8.67
CA VAL A 357 22.51 -9.49 7.32
C VAL A 357 22.64 -10.63 6.32
N LEU A 358 21.53 -10.95 5.64
CA LEU A 358 21.46 -11.95 4.59
C LEU A 358 21.60 -11.28 3.24
N LEU A 359 22.75 -11.46 2.60
CA LEU A 359 23.02 -10.97 1.26
C LEU A 359 22.61 -12.04 0.23
N ARG A 360 21.64 -11.68 -0.63
CA ARG A 360 21.20 -12.50 -1.77
C ARG A 360 21.97 -12.10 -3.03
N ARG A 361 22.82 -13.00 -3.52
CA ARG A 361 23.61 -12.78 -4.76
C ARG A 361 22.97 -13.41 -6.00
N ASP A 362 21.81 -14.05 -5.84
CA ASP A 362 21.08 -14.75 -6.89
C ASP A 362 20.06 -13.89 -7.64
N LEU A 363 20.05 -12.58 -7.41
CA LEU A 363 19.26 -11.62 -8.18
C LEU A 363 19.76 -11.52 -9.63
N ASP A 364 18.80 -11.42 -10.55
CA ASP A 364 19.09 -11.14 -11.96
C ASP A 364 18.90 -9.65 -12.27
N THR A 365 19.98 -8.88 -12.16
CA THR A 365 19.94 -7.42 -12.36
C THR A 365 19.61 -7.00 -13.80
N GLN A 366 19.77 -7.91 -14.76
CA GLN A 366 19.59 -7.67 -16.20
C GLN A 366 18.43 -8.50 -16.77
N SER A 367 17.45 -8.83 -15.93
CA SER A 367 16.35 -9.69 -16.32
C SER A 367 15.55 -9.15 -17.50
N HIS A 368 15.13 -10.05 -18.38
CA HIS A 368 14.21 -9.73 -19.48
C HIS A 368 12.85 -9.22 -19.02
N ALA A 369 12.43 -9.56 -17.80
CA ALA A 369 11.16 -9.09 -17.22
C ALA A 369 11.23 -7.60 -16.85
N ARG A 370 12.33 -7.19 -16.20
CA ARG A 370 12.59 -5.81 -15.78
C ARG A 370 14.07 -5.65 -15.42
N VAL A 371 14.68 -4.54 -15.84
CA VAL A 371 15.97 -4.08 -15.30
C VAL A 371 15.70 -3.50 -13.91
N ILE A 372 16.35 -4.04 -12.89
CA ILE A 372 16.17 -3.58 -11.51
C ILE A 372 17.25 -2.56 -11.13
N SER A 373 16.85 -1.57 -10.35
CA SER A 373 17.71 -0.49 -9.87
C SER A 373 18.05 -0.69 -8.39
N VAL A 374 18.69 -1.83 -8.08
CA VAL A 374 19.19 -2.13 -6.72
C VAL A 374 20.70 -1.93 -6.64
N ALA A 375 21.20 -1.75 -5.42
CA ALA A 375 22.63 -1.82 -5.17
C ALA A 375 23.20 -3.18 -5.62
N SER A 376 24.35 -3.18 -6.30
CA SER A 376 25.02 -4.40 -6.76
C SER A 376 25.27 -5.34 -5.58
N PRO A 377 24.75 -6.59 -5.61
CA PRO A 377 25.04 -7.57 -4.56
C PRO A 377 26.54 -7.85 -4.41
N ALA A 378 27.31 -7.73 -5.49
CA ALA A 378 28.76 -7.89 -5.45
C ALA A 378 29.46 -6.73 -4.72
N ASP A 379 28.96 -5.51 -4.86
CA ASP A 379 29.52 -4.33 -4.22
C ASP A 379 29.23 -4.36 -2.71
N ILE A 380 27.99 -4.73 -2.32
CA ILE A 380 27.65 -4.96 -0.91
C ILE A 380 28.45 -6.12 -0.32
N SER A 381 28.63 -7.22 -1.05
CA SER A 381 29.48 -8.34 -0.60
C SER A 381 30.91 -7.85 -0.35
N SER A 382 31.50 -7.12 -1.29
CA SER A 382 32.86 -6.60 -1.18
C SER A 382 33.01 -5.64 0.00
N ALA A 383 32.02 -4.77 0.21
CA ALA A 383 31.95 -3.88 1.36
C ALA A 383 31.88 -4.67 2.70
N LEU A 384 30.97 -5.64 2.81
CA LEU A 384 30.79 -6.43 4.04
C LEU A 384 32.01 -7.30 4.37
N HIS A 385 32.77 -7.77 3.36
CA HIS A 385 34.01 -8.54 3.59
C HIS A 385 35.11 -7.73 4.30
N VAL A 386 35.13 -6.41 4.12
CA VAL A 386 36.12 -5.52 4.73
C VAL A 386 35.57 -4.75 5.94
N ALA A 387 34.30 -4.95 6.28
CA ALA A 387 33.66 -4.28 7.39
C ALA A 387 34.20 -4.82 8.73
N PRO A 388 34.76 -3.97 9.62
CA PRO A 388 35.40 -4.42 10.86
C PRO A 388 34.40 -4.93 11.91
N ASN A 389 33.14 -4.57 11.77
CA ASN A 389 32.06 -4.86 12.70
C ASN A 389 31.13 -5.98 12.24
N PHE A 390 31.28 -6.48 11.02
CA PHE A 390 30.51 -7.61 10.50
C PHE A 390 31.40 -8.80 10.21
N ILE A 391 30.93 -10.00 10.58
CA ILE A 391 31.67 -11.24 10.37
C ILE A 391 30.86 -12.12 9.42
N LEU A 392 31.48 -12.60 8.35
CA LEU A 392 30.89 -13.64 7.51
C LEU A 392 30.78 -14.94 8.32
N VAL A 393 29.54 -15.33 8.64
CA VAL A 393 29.27 -16.54 9.44
C VAL A 393 29.14 -17.78 8.56
N ARG A 394 28.48 -17.62 7.41
CA ARG A 394 28.22 -18.73 6.50
C ARG A 394 27.93 -18.25 5.09
N GLN A 395 28.41 -19.01 4.11
CA GLN A 395 27.95 -18.95 2.73
C GLN A 395 27.32 -20.29 2.36
N ILE A 396 26.11 -20.27 1.80
CA ILE A 396 25.43 -21.47 1.27
C ILE A 396 24.88 -21.13 -0.11
N GLY A 397 25.42 -21.78 -1.15
CA GLY A 397 25.09 -21.43 -2.52
C GLY A 397 25.43 -19.96 -2.81
N GLN A 398 24.43 -19.21 -3.28
CA GLN A 398 24.55 -17.78 -3.61
C GLN A 398 24.09 -16.85 -2.47
N LEU A 399 23.93 -17.38 -1.25
CA LEU A 399 23.57 -16.60 -0.07
C LEU A 399 24.76 -16.48 0.86
N GLU A 400 25.02 -15.26 1.32
CA GLU A 400 26.02 -14.95 2.33
C GLU A 400 25.32 -14.40 3.58
N LEU A 401 25.66 -14.95 4.74
CA LEU A 401 25.15 -14.49 6.02
C LEU A 401 26.28 -13.81 6.80
N TYR A 402 26.09 -12.53 7.08
CA TYR A 402 26.93 -11.74 7.96
C TYR A 402 26.24 -11.55 9.31
N MET A 403 27.04 -11.47 10.36
CA MET A 403 26.56 -11.21 11.72
C MET A 403 27.30 -10.01 12.29
N LEU A 404 26.57 -9.15 13.01
CA LEU A 404 27.16 -8.09 13.80
C LEU A 404 28.06 -8.70 14.90
N SER A 405 29.28 -8.20 15.01
CA SER A 405 30.28 -8.74 15.94
C SER A 405 29.88 -8.58 17.41
N SER A 406 29.08 -7.55 17.69
CA SER A 406 28.60 -7.22 19.02
C SER A 406 27.18 -7.77 19.22
N PRO A 407 26.90 -8.45 20.35
CA PRO A 407 25.58 -9.01 20.59
C PRO A 407 24.51 -7.93 20.81
N LEU A 408 23.27 -8.25 20.45
CA LEU A 408 22.07 -7.49 20.83
C LEU A 408 21.30 -8.23 21.93
N SER A 409 20.74 -7.45 22.86
CA SER A 409 19.82 -7.95 23.87
C SER A 409 18.39 -7.67 23.45
N GLU A 410 17.46 -8.56 23.79
CA GLU A 410 16.04 -8.41 23.46
C GLU A 410 15.41 -7.17 24.12
N THR A 411 15.82 -6.88 25.35
CA THR A 411 15.56 -5.61 26.04
C THR A 411 16.89 -4.92 26.28
N GLU A 412 16.99 -3.68 25.84
CA GLU A 412 18.19 -2.85 26.00
C GLU A 412 17.90 -1.72 26.98
N TYR A 413 18.78 -1.58 27.97
CA TYR A 413 18.79 -0.42 28.86
C TYR A 413 19.88 0.52 28.36
N ALA A 414 19.48 1.52 27.58
CA ALA A 414 20.38 2.53 27.04
C ALA A 414 20.56 3.65 28.07
N ASN A 415 21.80 3.83 28.50
CA ASN A 415 22.22 5.00 29.29
C ASN A 415 22.55 6.19 28.39
N GLU A 416 22.83 5.94 27.11
CA GLU A 416 23.17 6.95 26.11
C GLU A 416 22.03 7.05 25.09
N PHE A 417 21.27 8.14 25.17
CA PHE A 417 20.24 8.47 24.20
C PHE A 417 20.19 9.99 24.02
N VAL A 418 19.63 10.42 22.89
CA VAL A 418 19.50 11.83 22.52
C VAL A 418 18.03 12.13 22.30
N THR A 419 17.53 13.21 22.90
CA THR A 419 16.14 13.62 22.64
C THR A 419 16.04 14.35 21.30
N VAL A 420 15.04 14.04 20.49
CA VAL A 420 14.77 14.66 19.18
C VAL A 420 13.38 15.30 19.13
N ASN A 421 13.25 16.41 18.40
CA ASN A 421 12.02 17.21 18.28
C ASN A 421 11.00 16.68 17.25
N THR A 422 11.16 15.45 16.77
CA THR A 422 10.30 14.85 15.73
C THR A 422 10.00 13.38 16.05
N LEU A 423 8.84 12.90 15.61
CA LEU A 423 8.47 11.47 15.63
C LEU A 423 9.12 10.68 14.48
N THR A 424 9.73 11.37 13.52
CA THR A 424 10.31 10.77 12.31
C THR A 424 11.74 11.27 12.14
N PRO A 425 12.65 10.95 13.09
CA PRO A 425 14.02 11.44 13.04
C PRO A 425 14.73 10.93 11.80
N ASP A 426 15.57 11.78 11.21
CA ASP A 426 16.50 11.34 10.18
C ASP A 426 17.63 10.50 10.82
N LEU A 427 17.66 9.22 10.48
CA LEU A 427 18.62 8.25 11.01
C LEU A 427 20.07 8.48 10.53
N ARG A 428 20.30 9.34 9.53
CA ARG A 428 21.66 9.80 9.19
C ARG A 428 22.35 10.44 10.38
N THR A 429 21.56 11.05 11.27
CA THR A 429 22.00 11.63 12.54
C THR A 429 22.80 10.67 13.42
N LEU A 430 22.52 9.37 13.36
CA LEU A 430 23.21 8.35 14.17
C LEU A 430 24.72 8.31 13.91
N SER A 431 25.22 8.83 12.78
CA SER A 431 26.66 8.91 12.50
C SER A 431 27.40 9.92 13.38
N PHE A 432 26.70 10.84 14.05
CA PHE A 432 27.31 11.90 14.88
C PHE A 432 27.38 11.56 16.37
N PHE A 433 26.87 10.40 16.77
CA PHE A 433 26.80 9.93 18.15
C PHE A 433 27.49 8.57 18.30
N PRO A 434 27.94 8.15 19.50
CA PRO A 434 28.48 6.81 19.69
C PRO A 434 27.52 5.70 19.26
N VAL A 435 28.07 4.60 18.76
CA VAL A 435 27.30 3.39 18.44
C VAL A 435 26.47 2.95 19.65
N GLY A 436 25.18 2.68 19.42
CA GLY A 436 24.21 2.33 20.48
C GLY A 436 23.43 3.52 21.03
N THR A 437 23.73 4.75 20.59
CA THR A 437 22.91 5.91 20.91
C THR A 437 21.55 5.81 20.22
N ALA A 438 20.47 5.90 21.00
CA ALA A 438 19.11 5.94 20.49
C ALA A 438 18.58 7.37 20.35
N LEU A 439 17.79 7.65 19.29
CA LEU A 439 17.10 8.92 19.10
C LEU A 439 15.70 8.83 19.70
N VAL A 440 15.44 9.57 20.77
CA VAL A 440 14.17 9.51 21.53
C VAL A 440 13.30 10.71 21.21
N SER A 441 12.12 10.48 20.64
CA SER A 441 11.15 11.55 20.37
C SER A 441 10.54 12.08 21.66
N ALA A 442 11.15 13.13 22.23
CA ALA A 442 10.76 13.75 23.48
C ALA A 442 11.25 15.21 23.55
N SER A 443 10.63 16.02 24.41
CA SER A 443 11.16 17.34 24.74
C SER A 443 12.53 17.22 25.42
N PRO A 444 13.43 18.23 25.31
CA PRO A 444 14.78 18.10 25.83
C PRO A 444 14.84 17.91 27.35
N ILE A 445 15.52 16.84 27.78
CA ILE A 445 15.65 16.41 29.19
C ILE A 445 16.96 16.95 29.79
N GLN A 446 16.95 17.31 31.07
CA GLN A 446 18.14 17.79 31.78
C GLN A 446 19.20 16.69 31.91
N GLY A 447 20.49 17.05 31.78
CA GLY A 447 21.60 16.08 31.78
C GLY A 447 21.70 15.18 30.54
N ILE A 448 20.79 15.31 29.56
CA ILE A 448 20.78 14.52 28.32
C ILE A 448 21.03 15.46 27.13
N ALA A 449 21.69 14.93 26.09
CA ALA A 449 21.91 15.65 24.85
C ALA A 449 20.61 15.75 24.04
N SER A 450 20.46 16.82 23.26
CA SER A 450 19.28 17.01 22.42
C SER A 450 19.66 17.37 20.99
N ALA A 451 18.93 16.82 20.03
CA ALA A 451 19.06 17.12 18.62
C ALA A 451 17.79 17.79 18.11
N ILE A 452 17.93 18.91 17.41
CA ILE A 452 16.83 19.65 16.81
C ILE A 452 16.99 19.52 15.30
N GLN A 453 16.15 18.69 14.68
CA GLN A 453 16.09 18.57 13.23
C GLN A 453 15.48 19.84 12.66
N ALA A 454 16.12 20.39 11.63
CA ALA A 454 15.55 21.51 10.91
C ALA A 454 14.23 21.08 10.23
N PRO A 455 13.19 21.93 10.25
CA PRO A 455 11.98 21.64 9.52
C PRO A 455 12.26 21.67 8.00
N PRO A 456 11.37 21.09 7.17
CA PRO A 456 11.44 21.24 5.71
C PRO A 456 11.58 22.71 5.28
N LEU A 457 12.30 22.96 4.19
CA LEU A 457 12.68 24.31 3.75
C LEU A 457 11.48 25.23 3.51
N GLU A 458 10.33 24.68 3.11
CA GLU A 458 9.08 25.42 2.96
C GLU A 458 8.58 26.04 4.27
N LEU A 459 9.01 25.54 5.44
CA LEU A 459 8.62 26.13 6.72
C LEU A 459 9.58 27.23 7.20
N TRP A 460 10.65 27.49 6.46
CA TRP A 460 11.63 28.51 6.84
C TRP A 460 11.10 29.89 6.42
N PRO A 461 10.92 30.85 7.36
CA PRO A 461 10.55 32.21 6.98
C PRO A 461 11.58 32.82 6.05
N GLN A 462 11.08 33.46 4.99
CA GLN A 462 11.91 34.30 4.14
C GLN A 462 12.12 35.67 4.78
N ILE A 463 13.38 36.03 5.05
CA ILE A 463 13.78 37.33 5.57
C ILE A 463 14.71 37.97 4.54
N GLY A 464 14.16 38.89 3.74
CA GLY A 464 14.88 39.47 2.61
C GLY A 464 15.20 38.42 1.55
N ASN A 465 16.49 38.23 1.26
CA ASN A 465 16.99 37.26 0.28
C ASN A 465 17.54 35.99 0.95
N GLU A 466 17.05 35.64 2.14
CA GLU A 466 17.45 34.44 2.85
C GLU A 466 16.22 33.69 3.38
N LEU A 467 16.27 32.36 3.37
CA LEU A 467 15.38 31.55 4.21
C LEU A 467 16.10 31.28 5.53
N VAL A 468 15.39 31.43 6.64
CA VAL A 468 16.00 31.44 7.98
C VAL A 468 15.36 30.39 8.87
N TRP A 469 16.19 29.57 9.52
CA TRP A 469 15.80 28.67 10.59
C TRP A 469 16.39 29.12 11.92
N GLN A 470 15.53 29.32 12.92
CA GLN A 470 15.88 29.73 14.27
C GLN A 470 15.39 28.68 15.27
N PRO A 471 16.20 27.65 15.58
CA PRO A 471 15.83 26.65 16.58
C PRO A 471 15.78 27.26 17.98
N GLU A 472 14.93 26.69 18.85
CA GLU A 472 14.92 27.04 20.27
C GLU A 472 16.22 26.55 20.93
N THR A 473 16.93 27.46 21.59
CA THR A 473 18.19 27.15 22.29
C THR A 473 18.08 27.46 23.78
N ARG A 474 18.76 26.65 24.60
CA ARG A 474 18.95 26.89 26.04
C ARG A 474 20.30 27.56 26.31
N SER A 475 20.33 28.49 27.26
CA SER A 475 21.57 29.11 27.72
C SER A 475 22.47 28.09 28.45
N GLY A 476 23.78 28.31 28.39
CA GLY A 476 24.77 27.45 29.08
C GLY A 476 25.04 26.08 28.44
N ARG A 477 24.54 25.84 27.22
CA ARG A 477 24.81 24.63 26.43
C ARG A 477 25.80 24.93 25.30
N THR A 478 26.62 23.94 24.94
CA THR A 478 27.42 23.96 23.72
C THR A 478 26.61 23.37 22.57
N TYR A 479 26.81 23.95 21.39
CA TYR A 479 26.06 23.57 20.20
C TYR A 479 27.00 23.13 19.08
N ARG A 480 26.55 22.14 18.31
CA ARG A 480 27.21 21.65 17.11
C ARG A 480 26.17 21.58 16.00
N LEU A 481 26.49 22.11 14.82
CA LEU A 481 25.62 22.06 13.65
C LEU A 481 26.07 20.91 12.75
N ALA A 482 25.18 19.94 12.55
CA ALA A 482 25.38 18.81 11.66
C ALA A 482 24.75 19.08 10.29
N GLN A 483 25.49 18.76 9.23
CA GLN A 483 25.01 18.65 7.85
C GLN A 483 24.91 17.16 7.51
N LEU A 484 23.68 16.67 7.37
CA LEU A 484 23.40 15.23 7.28
C LEU A 484 23.91 14.64 5.96
N ASP A 485 23.71 15.32 4.83
CA ASP A 485 24.16 14.87 3.51
C ASP A 485 25.69 14.83 3.36
N ALA A 486 26.36 15.78 4.01
CA ALA A 486 27.82 15.92 3.94
C ALA A 486 28.54 15.15 5.06
N SER A 487 27.80 14.51 5.97
CA SER A 487 28.33 13.90 7.20
C SER A 487 29.30 14.82 7.95
N LYS A 488 29.03 16.14 7.93
CA LYS A 488 29.92 17.16 8.48
C LYS A 488 29.34 17.73 9.77
N LEU A 489 30.19 17.88 10.78
CA LEU A 489 29.83 18.49 12.05
C LEU A 489 30.68 19.72 12.31
N THR A 490 30.03 20.86 12.55
CA THR A 490 30.68 22.14 12.87
C THR A 490 30.40 22.50 14.33
N ALA A 491 31.44 22.64 15.14
CA ALA A 491 31.30 23.13 16.51
C ALA A 491 31.05 24.64 16.52
N LEU A 492 30.05 25.09 17.29
CA LEU A 492 29.74 26.50 17.51
C LEU A 492 30.35 26.93 18.86
N ASP A 493 31.67 27.07 18.89
CA ASP A 493 32.47 27.23 20.11
C ASP A 493 32.72 28.71 20.49
N HIS A 494 32.59 29.63 19.55
CA HIS A 494 32.72 31.07 19.78
C HIS A 494 31.63 31.89 19.08
N ARG A 495 31.34 33.08 19.61
CA ARG A 495 30.40 34.01 18.97
C ARG A 495 30.93 34.36 17.58
N GLY A 496 30.13 34.13 16.54
CA GLY A 496 30.58 34.34 15.18
C GLY A 496 29.61 33.83 14.13
N ARG A 497 30.06 33.96 12.88
CA ARG A 497 29.38 33.45 11.68
C ARG A 497 30.21 32.31 11.11
N TYR A 498 29.56 31.20 10.86
CA TYR A 498 30.12 29.96 10.32
C TYR A 498 29.53 29.75 8.93
N THR A 499 30.37 29.45 7.94
CA THR A 499 29.92 29.13 6.59
C THR A 499 29.89 27.62 6.40
N GLU A 500 28.74 27.12 6.00
CA GLU A 500 28.44 25.71 5.98
C GLU A 500 28.34 25.18 4.54
N GLY A 501 29.28 24.26 4.21
CA GLY A 501 29.24 23.48 2.98
C GLY A 501 29.34 24.29 1.69
N LEU A 502 28.97 23.65 0.57
CA LEU A 502 28.91 24.28 -0.75
C LEU A 502 27.58 25.02 -0.99
N SER A 503 26.60 24.87 -0.10
CA SER A 503 25.27 25.48 -0.19
C SER A 503 25.28 26.99 0.08
N GLY A 504 26.39 27.52 0.61
CA GLY A 504 26.49 28.92 1.02
C GLY A 504 25.66 29.23 2.27
N ALA A 505 25.19 28.21 2.99
CA ALA A 505 24.48 28.37 4.24
C ALA A 505 25.36 29.06 5.29
N GLN A 506 24.75 29.90 6.12
CA GLN A 506 25.42 30.64 7.18
C GLN A 506 24.78 30.32 8.52
N ALA A 507 25.57 29.84 9.46
CA ALA A 507 25.15 29.70 10.85
C ALA A 507 25.72 30.85 11.68
N VAL A 508 24.87 31.58 12.38
CA VAL A 508 25.26 32.65 13.31
C VAL A 508 25.04 32.14 14.72
N TYR A 509 26.09 32.18 15.55
CA TYR A 509 26.04 31.80 16.95
C TYR A 509 26.19 33.02 17.86
N GLU A 510 25.18 33.31 18.66
CA GLU A 510 25.10 34.39 19.64
C GLU A 510 24.67 33.85 21.03
N PRO A 511 25.59 33.34 21.85
CA PRO A 511 25.28 32.61 23.10
C PRO A 511 24.48 33.40 24.14
N SER A 512 24.44 34.73 24.03
CA SER A 512 23.70 35.62 24.95
C SER A 512 22.23 35.82 24.59
N ASN A 513 21.78 35.37 23.42
CA ASN A 513 20.39 35.53 22.97
C ASN A 513 19.53 34.31 23.33
N GLN A 514 18.21 34.51 23.38
CA GLN A 514 17.25 33.40 23.54
C GLN A 514 17.29 32.42 22.36
N SER A 515 17.56 32.93 21.15
CA SER A 515 17.85 32.14 19.94
C SER A 515 19.33 32.24 19.63
N ALA A 516 20.13 31.46 20.34
CA ALA A 516 21.58 31.50 20.25
C ALA A 516 22.09 31.03 18.89
N VAL A 517 21.32 30.27 18.13
CA VAL A 517 21.71 29.78 16.81
C VAL A 517 20.68 30.23 15.78
N THR A 518 21.16 30.80 14.67
CA THR A 518 20.35 31.09 13.49
C THR A 518 21.06 30.50 12.28
N VAL A 519 20.37 29.69 11.48
CA VAL A 519 20.87 29.18 10.21
C VAL A 519 20.13 29.88 9.09
N SER A 520 20.84 30.45 8.13
CA SER A 520 20.25 31.06 6.96
C SER A 520 20.83 30.50 5.67
N VAL A 521 20.00 30.43 4.64
CA VAL A 521 20.40 29.99 3.30
C VAL A 521 20.05 31.08 2.30
N PRO A 522 20.94 31.40 1.35
CA PRO A 522 20.64 32.40 0.33
C PRO A 522 19.47 31.93 -0.52
N ALA A 523 18.52 32.82 -0.74
CA ALA A 523 17.33 32.60 -1.53
C ALA A 523 17.19 33.68 -2.60
N ARG A 524 16.73 33.30 -3.78
CA ARG A 524 16.58 34.18 -4.93
C ARG A 524 15.22 34.02 -5.55
N THR A 525 14.48 35.11 -5.71
CA THR A 525 13.22 35.08 -6.45
C THR A 525 13.44 34.57 -7.88
N ALA A 526 12.73 33.51 -8.24
CA ALA A 526 12.82 32.83 -9.53
C ALA A 526 11.64 33.17 -10.47
N ILE A 527 10.58 33.77 -9.96
CA ILE A 527 9.39 34.17 -10.73
C ILE A 527 9.29 35.69 -10.89
N VAL A 528 8.79 36.14 -12.03
CA VAL A 528 8.44 37.55 -12.31
C VAL A 528 6.93 37.70 -12.42
N ASN A 529 6.39 38.85 -12.00
CA ASN A 529 4.95 39.13 -12.00
C ASN A 529 4.10 38.05 -11.28
N GLY A 530 4.63 37.45 -10.21
CA GLY A 530 3.90 36.43 -9.44
C GLY A 530 2.73 36.98 -8.60
N ASP A 531 2.71 38.30 -8.38
CA ASP A 531 1.61 39.03 -7.74
C ASP A 531 0.51 39.47 -8.72
N PHE A 532 0.69 39.20 -10.02
CA PHE A 532 -0.20 39.60 -11.11
C PHE A 532 -0.44 41.12 -11.21
N SER A 533 0.44 41.94 -10.65
CA SER A 533 0.33 43.40 -10.69
C SER A 533 0.52 43.98 -12.10
N GLN A 534 1.22 43.25 -12.98
CA GLN A 534 1.47 43.64 -14.37
C GLN A 534 0.52 42.95 -15.36
N GLY A 535 -0.51 42.25 -14.89
CA GLY A 535 -1.47 41.51 -15.72
C GLY A 535 -1.16 40.01 -15.79
N LEU A 536 -1.65 39.35 -16.85
CA LEU A 536 -1.41 37.93 -17.13
C LEU A 536 0.07 37.66 -17.44
N TRP A 537 0.51 36.40 -17.35
CA TRP A 537 1.88 36.03 -17.75
C TRP A 537 1.98 35.89 -19.26
N ASP A 538 0.99 35.26 -19.88
CA ASP A 538 0.85 35.07 -21.32
C ASP A 538 -0.66 35.10 -21.69
N PRO A 539 -1.04 34.99 -22.98
CA PRO A 539 -2.43 34.68 -23.33
C PRO A 539 -2.84 33.28 -22.83
N VAL A 540 -4.11 33.10 -22.46
CA VAL A 540 -4.64 31.80 -21.98
C VAL A 540 -4.32 30.67 -22.96
N GLY A 541 -3.64 29.64 -22.45
CA GLY A 541 -3.29 28.45 -23.21
C GLY A 541 -4.34 27.33 -23.10
N ASN A 542 -4.37 26.45 -24.10
CA ASN A 542 -5.03 25.14 -24.00
C ASN A 542 -3.97 24.06 -23.69
N CYS A 543 -3.81 23.72 -22.42
CA CYS A 543 -2.78 22.78 -21.97
C CYS A 543 -3.20 21.30 -22.00
N ASN A 544 -4.38 20.99 -22.51
CA ASN A 544 -4.84 19.62 -22.71
C ASN A 544 -5.63 19.50 -24.02
N ALA A 545 -5.05 20.03 -25.11
CA ALA A 545 -5.68 20.04 -26.42
C ALA A 545 -5.83 18.61 -26.96
N ALA A 546 -6.91 17.94 -26.56
CA ALA A 546 -7.34 16.73 -27.24
C ALA A 546 -7.71 17.11 -28.70
N PRO A 547 -7.48 16.22 -29.68
CA PRO A 547 -7.99 16.43 -31.03
C PRO A 547 -9.53 16.38 -31.02
N ALA A 548 -10.15 17.52 -30.71
CA ALA A 548 -11.60 17.70 -30.64
C ALA A 548 -12.11 18.49 -31.85
N GLN A 549 -13.34 18.16 -32.30
CA GLN A 549 -14.00 18.77 -33.47
C GLN A 549 -14.62 20.16 -33.18
N LEU A 550 -14.60 20.65 -31.93
CA LEU A 550 -15.19 21.92 -31.51
C LEU A 550 -14.17 22.73 -30.68
N PRO A 551 -14.13 24.08 -30.83
CA PRO A 551 -13.18 24.93 -30.12
C PRO A 551 -13.49 24.99 -28.60
N PRO A 552 -12.48 24.96 -27.73
CA PRO A 552 -12.66 25.04 -26.28
C PRO A 552 -13.00 26.48 -25.84
N HIS A 553 -13.85 26.62 -24.82
CA HIS A 553 -14.11 27.89 -24.15
C HIS A 553 -13.18 28.05 -22.94
N LEU A 554 -12.07 28.76 -23.16
CA LEU A 554 -11.02 29.02 -22.17
C LEU A 554 -10.90 30.53 -21.92
N ASN A 555 -10.71 30.95 -20.67
CA ASN A 555 -10.50 32.35 -20.32
C ASN A 555 -9.49 32.50 -19.18
N ALA A 556 -8.71 33.57 -19.23
CA ALA A 556 -7.85 34.03 -18.15
C ALA A 556 -8.03 35.52 -17.95
N GLN A 557 -8.16 35.97 -16.70
CA GLN A 557 -8.24 37.39 -16.36
C GLN A 557 -7.63 37.67 -14.99
N VAL A 558 -7.10 38.88 -14.79
CA VAL A 558 -6.70 39.35 -13.46
C VAL A 558 -7.86 40.09 -12.84
N VAL A 559 -8.37 39.60 -11.71
CA VAL A 559 -9.40 40.23 -10.90
C VAL A 559 -8.73 41.18 -9.90
N PRO A 560 -8.92 42.52 -10.04
CA PRO A 560 -8.37 43.48 -9.09
C PRO A 560 -8.99 43.26 -7.71
N ALA A 561 -8.16 43.26 -6.66
CA ALA A 561 -8.58 42.98 -5.29
C ALA A 561 -9.37 41.66 -5.12
N GLY A 562 -9.09 40.67 -5.97
CA GLY A 562 -9.78 39.37 -5.97
C GLY A 562 -9.36 38.44 -4.82
N ALA A 563 -8.21 38.69 -4.19
CA ALA A 563 -7.65 37.88 -3.11
C ALA A 563 -7.68 38.57 -1.72
N PRO A 564 -7.41 37.83 -0.62
CA PRO A 564 -7.23 38.39 0.71
C PRO A 564 -6.18 39.51 0.71
N ASN A 565 -6.36 40.51 1.59
CA ASN A 565 -5.55 41.74 1.63
C ASN A 565 -5.66 42.61 0.36
N ARG A 566 -6.73 42.44 -0.43
CA ARG A 566 -7.00 43.19 -1.67
C ARG A 566 -5.91 43.01 -2.73
N LEU A 567 -5.25 41.86 -2.75
CA LEU A 567 -4.28 41.51 -3.77
C LEU A 567 -4.98 41.19 -5.10
N PRO A 568 -4.34 41.47 -6.27
CA PRO A 568 -4.78 40.95 -7.55
C PRO A 568 -4.82 39.41 -7.54
N ALA A 569 -5.78 38.82 -8.25
CA ALA A 569 -5.89 37.37 -8.40
C ALA A 569 -6.04 37.01 -9.87
N LEU A 570 -5.25 36.07 -10.36
CA LEU A 570 -5.49 35.39 -11.63
C LEU A 570 -6.71 34.49 -11.50
N GLU A 571 -7.71 34.66 -12.36
CA GLU A 571 -8.85 33.77 -12.52
C GLU A 571 -8.72 33.02 -13.85
N LEU A 572 -8.71 31.69 -13.78
CA LEU A 572 -8.75 30.80 -14.93
C LEU A 572 -10.11 30.11 -15.00
N SER A 573 -10.68 30.04 -16.21
CA SER A 573 -11.89 29.27 -16.43
C SER A 573 -11.86 28.42 -17.70
N ALA A 574 -12.45 27.23 -17.60
CA ALA A 574 -12.56 26.26 -18.69
C ALA A 574 -13.91 25.53 -18.63
N GLU A 575 -14.62 25.49 -19.76
CA GLU A 575 -15.79 24.62 -19.93
C GLU A 575 -15.37 23.22 -20.44
N ARG A 576 -14.34 23.17 -21.30
CA ARG A 576 -13.75 21.98 -21.91
C ARG A 576 -12.23 22.16 -22.03
N ASP A 577 -11.50 21.05 -22.09
CA ASP A 577 -10.03 21.00 -22.04
C ASP A 577 -9.44 21.68 -20.78
N SER A 578 -8.22 22.22 -20.83
CA SER A 578 -7.56 22.84 -19.68
C SER A 578 -7.09 24.25 -20.02
N ALA A 579 -7.71 25.26 -19.40
CA ALA A 579 -7.20 26.62 -19.43
C ALA A 579 -5.96 26.72 -18.56
N CYS A 580 -4.90 27.35 -19.07
CA CYS A 580 -3.66 27.50 -18.32
C CYS A 580 -2.96 28.84 -18.55
N GLU A 581 -2.24 29.28 -17.53
CA GLU A 581 -1.21 30.31 -17.61
C GLU A 581 0.13 29.66 -17.30
N SER A 582 1.19 30.09 -17.97
CA SER A 582 2.52 29.52 -17.76
C SER A 582 3.58 30.61 -17.64
N GLN A 583 4.58 30.39 -16.80
CA GLN A 583 5.71 31.30 -16.66
C GLN A 583 7.02 30.51 -16.61
N LEU A 584 7.99 30.93 -17.43
CA LEU A 584 9.34 30.35 -17.36
C LEU A 584 10.06 30.90 -16.13
N LEU A 585 10.58 30.01 -15.29
CA LEU A 585 11.28 30.40 -14.07
C LEU A 585 12.75 30.68 -14.36
N SER A 586 13.30 31.68 -13.68
CA SER A 586 14.73 32.05 -13.75
C SER A 586 15.62 31.10 -12.94
N TRP A 587 15.38 29.79 -13.05
CA TRP A 587 16.02 28.70 -12.30
C TRP A 587 17.45 28.41 -12.79
N ARG A 588 18.37 28.07 -11.87
CA ARG A 588 19.80 27.83 -12.14
C ARG A 588 20.32 26.49 -11.60
N GLY A 589 19.45 25.55 -11.26
CA GLY A 589 19.85 24.21 -10.79
C GLY A 589 19.64 23.96 -9.31
N GLY A 590 19.13 24.93 -8.54
CA GLY A 590 18.84 24.78 -7.11
C GLY A 590 17.50 24.10 -6.80
N SER A 591 17.22 23.86 -5.52
CA SER A 591 15.86 23.53 -5.09
C SER A 591 14.98 24.80 -5.13
N MET A 592 13.67 24.63 -5.19
CA MET A 592 12.72 25.74 -5.21
C MET A 592 11.71 25.60 -4.10
N VAL A 593 11.36 26.72 -3.46
CA VAL A 593 10.21 26.82 -2.57
C VAL A 593 9.16 27.66 -3.29
N ILE A 594 7.99 27.07 -3.48
CA ILE A 594 6.83 27.75 -4.03
C ILE A 594 5.83 28.03 -2.92
N SER A 595 5.31 29.25 -2.88
CA SER A 595 4.17 29.62 -2.04
C SER A 595 3.13 30.37 -2.88
N LEU A 596 1.85 30.05 -2.72
CA LEU A 596 0.78 30.80 -3.37
C LEU A 596 -0.52 30.75 -2.56
N LYS A 597 -1.43 31.66 -2.86
CA LYS A 597 -2.83 31.60 -2.45
C LYS A 597 -3.66 31.02 -3.58
N VAL A 598 -4.53 30.07 -3.26
CA VAL A 598 -5.42 29.40 -4.21
C VAL A 598 -6.86 29.39 -3.70
N GLN A 599 -7.82 29.54 -4.61
CA GLN A 599 -9.24 29.42 -4.33
C GLN A 599 -9.90 28.54 -5.41
N HIS A 600 -10.49 27.43 -4.97
CA HIS A 600 -11.45 26.67 -5.77
C HIS A 600 -12.81 27.39 -5.74
N VAL A 601 -13.29 27.85 -6.90
CA VAL A 601 -14.58 28.56 -6.98
C VAL A 601 -15.68 27.58 -7.38
N ARG A 602 -15.50 26.84 -8.47
CA ARG A 602 -16.44 25.81 -8.97
C ARG A 602 -15.78 24.87 -9.97
N GLY A 603 -16.43 23.73 -10.24
CA GLY A 603 -15.95 22.72 -11.19
C GLY A 603 -14.79 21.88 -10.64
N ALA A 604 -13.81 21.54 -11.47
CA ALA A 604 -12.64 20.77 -11.06
C ALA A 604 -11.77 21.51 -10.04
N PRO A 605 -11.12 20.79 -9.10
CA PRO A 605 -10.19 21.41 -8.15
C PRO A 605 -9.01 22.09 -8.88
N PRO A 606 -8.40 23.11 -8.26
CA PRO A 606 -7.22 23.78 -8.81
C PRO A 606 -6.05 22.80 -8.95
N ARG A 607 -5.25 23.00 -10.00
CA ARG A 607 -4.06 22.20 -10.28
C ARG A 607 -2.91 23.12 -10.65
N LEU A 608 -1.70 22.70 -10.27
CA LEU A 608 -0.45 23.38 -10.58
C LEU A 608 0.58 22.32 -11.01
N CYS A 609 1.48 22.71 -11.91
CA CYS A 609 2.58 21.86 -12.37
C CYS A 609 3.85 22.69 -12.45
N MET A 610 4.92 22.21 -11.80
CA MET A 610 6.27 22.66 -12.10
C MET A 610 6.84 21.74 -13.19
N TRP A 611 6.70 22.17 -14.44
CA TRP A 611 7.11 21.40 -15.61
C TRP A 611 8.62 21.45 -15.77
N GLU A 612 9.23 20.28 -15.77
CA GLU A 612 10.67 20.09 -15.89
C GLU A 612 11.04 19.84 -17.35
N ILE A 613 11.64 20.85 -17.98
CA ILE A 613 12.12 20.76 -19.35
C ILE A 613 13.39 19.91 -19.35
N GLY A 614 13.44 18.89 -20.19
CA GLY A 614 14.48 17.85 -20.18
C GLY A 614 13.90 16.51 -19.71
N ALA A 615 13.39 16.47 -18.48
CA ALA A 615 12.66 15.31 -17.94
C ALA A 615 11.27 15.11 -18.58
N ASN A 616 10.68 16.18 -19.13
CA ASN A 616 9.37 16.20 -19.81
C ASN A 616 8.23 15.68 -18.94
N ARG A 617 8.22 16.08 -17.67
CA ARG A 617 7.17 15.75 -16.69
C ARG A 617 6.94 16.90 -15.71
N CYS A 618 5.86 16.82 -14.96
CA CYS A 618 5.67 17.65 -13.77
C CYS A 618 6.52 17.09 -12.62
N ALA A 619 7.21 17.97 -11.90
CA ALA A 619 7.87 17.61 -10.66
C ALA A 619 6.86 17.06 -9.65
N ALA A 620 7.27 16.04 -8.89
CA ALA A 620 6.43 15.48 -7.83
C ALA A 620 6.23 16.51 -6.71
N MET A 621 4.97 16.78 -6.34
CA MET A 621 4.65 17.74 -5.30
C MET A 621 3.30 17.43 -4.62
N PRO A 622 3.06 17.93 -3.40
CA PRO A 622 1.77 17.76 -2.73
C PRO A 622 0.62 18.39 -3.53
N ASP A 623 -0.56 17.77 -3.47
CA ASP A 623 -1.77 18.30 -4.08
C ASP A 623 -2.18 19.65 -3.48
N LEU A 624 -2.77 20.51 -4.31
CA LEU A 624 -3.34 21.77 -3.85
C LEU A 624 -4.55 21.52 -2.92
N PRO A 625 -4.76 22.36 -1.89
CA PRO A 625 -5.93 22.24 -1.04
C PRO A 625 -7.22 22.47 -1.84
N SER A 626 -8.11 21.48 -1.84
CA SER A 626 -9.37 21.48 -2.61
C SER A 626 -10.59 22.00 -1.82
N ARG A 627 -10.37 22.90 -0.85
CA ARG A 627 -11.42 23.43 0.03
C ARG A 627 -12.03 24.71 -0.56
N LEU A 628 -13.33 24.93 -0.29
CA LEU A 628 -14.02 26.15 -0.69
C LEU A 628 -13.40 27.37 0.00
N GLY A 629 -13.13 28.43 -0.76
CA GLY A 629 -12.51 29.66 -0.27
C GLY A 629 -10.99 29.71 -0.48
N TRP A 630 -10.38 30.77 0.02
CA TRP A 630 -8.94 31.00 -0.12
C TRP A 630 -8.13 30.12 0.82
N SER A 631 -7.07 29.53 0.29
CA SER A 631 -6.11 28.69 1.00
C SER A 631 -4.70 29.12 0.65
N SER A 632 -3.78 29.06 1.61
CA SER A 632 -2.35 29.13 1.32
C SER A 632 -1.83 27.73 0.99
N PHE A 633 -0.93 27.66 0.02
CA PHE A 633 -0.18 26.47 -0.35
C PHE A 633 1.31 26.81 -0.32
N GLN A 634 2.12 25.89 0.19
CA GLN A 634 3.56 26.02 0.17
C GLN A 634 4.20 24.63 0.03
N ALA A 635 5.24 24.52 -0.79
CA ALA A 635 5.98 23.28 -1.00
C ALA A 635 7.42 23.56 -1.40
N ALA A 636 8.35 22.69 -0.98
CA ALA A 636 9.69 22.63 -1.53
C ALA A 636 9.77 21.55 -2.61
N ILE A 637 10.49 21.83 -3.69
CA ILE A 637 10.64 20.98 -4.86
C ILE A 637 12.12 20.96 -5.24
N SER A 638 12.66 19.76 -5.42
CA SER A 638 14.00 19.56 -5.96
C SER A 638 13.85 18.99 -7.37
N PRO A 639 14.12 19.79 -8.42
CA PRO A 639 14.06 19.29 -9.79
C PRO A 639 14.94 18.07 -10.02
N ASP A 640 14.47 17.17 -10.88
CA ASP A 640 15.12 15.94 -11.26
C ASP A 640 16.47 16.17 -11.96
N GLN A 641 17.35 15.17 -11.86
CA GLN A 641 18.58 15.16 -12.66
C GLN A 641 18.24 15.17 -14.16
N GLY A 642 18.93 16.04 -14.91
CA GLY A 642 18.69 16.23 -16.34
C GLY A 642 17.67 17.33 -16.67
N THR A 643 17.02 17.95 -15.68
CA THR A 643 16.21 19.14 -15.89
C THR A 643 17.09 20.32 -16.30
N THR A 644 16.76 20.96 -17.43
CA THR A 644 17.52 22.08 -18.02
C THR A 644 16.85 23.42 -17.77
N SER A 645 15.54 23.44 -17.58
CA SER A 645 14.76 24.62 -17.19
C SER A 645 13.44 24.20 -16.56
N VAL A 646 12.82 25.10 -15.80
CA VAL A 646 11.53 24.83 -15.14
C VAL A 646 10.51 25.88 -15.51
N ARG A 647 9.30 25.43 -15.82
CA ARG A 647 8.16 26.30 -16.14
C ARG A 647 7.02 26.02 -15.18
N LEU A 648 6.49 27.07 -14.56
CA LEU A 648 5.32 26.98 -13.71
C LEU A 648 4.06 27.03 -14.56
N TYR A 649 3.11 26.15 -14.30
CA TYR A 649 1.77 26.17 -14.89
C TYR A 649 0.70 26.22 -13.80
N LEU A 650 -0.32 27.05 -14.03
CA LEU A 650 -1.55 27.13 -13.24
C LEU A 650 -2.72 26.72 -14.14
N TYR A 651 -3.69 25.94 -13.61
CA TYR A 651 -4.74 25.34 -14.44
C TYR A 651 -6.17 25.60 -13.95
N ALA A 652 -7.11 25.55 -14.90
CA ALA A 652 -8.51 25.21 -14.67
C ALA A 652 -8.92 24.10 -15.65
N ASP A 653 -9.23 22.91 -15.13
CA ASP A 653 -9.54 21.72 -15.93
C ASP A 653 -11.06 21.58 -16.17
N GLY A 654 -11.50 21.61 -17.42
CA GLY A 654 -12.89 21.49 -17.89
C GLY A 654 -13.38 20.06 -18.10
N ASN A 655 -12.92 19.10 -17.29
CA ASN A 655 -13.20 17.67 -17.49
C ASN A 655 -14.61 17.23 -17.01
N TYR A 656 -15.46 18.16 -16.58
CA TYR A 656 -16.80 17.86 -16.05
C TYR A 656 -17.90 18.25 -17.06
N PRO A 657 -18.81 17.33 -17.45
CA PRO A 657 -19.89 17.65 -18.36
C PRO A 657 -20.82 18.75 -17.78
N ASN A 658 -21.03 19.82 -18.54
CA ASN A 658 -21.98 20.91 -18.26
C ASN A 658 -21.67 21.79 -17.04
N THR A 659 -20.41 21.88 -16.60
CA THR A 659 -20.02 22.83 -15.54
C THR A 659 -18.70 23.51 -15.87
N ASP A 660 -18.69 24.84 -15.93
CA ASP A 660 -17.44 25.58 -16.05
C ASP A 660 -16.61 25.42 -14.78
N THR A 661 -15.34 25.06 -14.95
CA THR A 661 -14.34 25.14 -13.89
C THR A 661 -13.86 26.57 -13.75
N ILE A 662 -13.80 27.08 -12.52
CA ILE A 662 -13.18 28.38 -12.20
C ILE A 662 -12.26 28.19 -11.00
N ASN A 663 -10.99 28.55 -11.19
CA ASN A 663 -9.98 28.55 -10.14
C ASN A 663 -9.28 29.91 -10.11
N ARG A 664 -8.93 30.37 -8.89
CA ARG A 664 -8.19 31.61 -8.69
C ARG A 664 -6.87 31.37 -7.98
N TYR A 665 -5.85 32.14 -8.38
CA TYR A 665 -4.49 32.09 -7.87
C TYR A 665 -4.02 33.50 -7.57
N ALA A 666 -3.28 33.71 -6.47
CA ALA A 666 -2.74 35.00 -6.09
C ALA A 666 -1.43 34.82 -5.33
N ASP A 667 -0.60 35.88 -5.28
CA ASP A 667 0.56 35.94 -4.40
C ASP A 667 1.56 34.80 -4.65
N VAL A 668 1.83 34.51 -5.92
CA VAL A 668 2.70 33.41 -6.34
C VAL A 668 4.16 33.83 -6.14
N HIS A 669 4.81 33.23 -5.15
CA HIS A 669 6.25 33.36 -4.95
C HIS A 669 6.91 32.03 -5.27
N VAL A 670 7.98 32.12 -6.05
CA VAL A 670 8.90 31.01 -6.26
C VAL A 670 10.28 31.55 -5.93
N VAL A 671 10.91 30.95 -4.91
CA VAL A 671 12.29 31.25 -4.56
C VAL A 671 13.14 30.03 -4.87
N GLU A 672 14.25 30.26 -5.54
CA GLU A 672 15.30 29.26 -5.70
C GLU A 672 16.29 29.39 -4.55
N VAL A 673 16.65 28.26 -3.98
CA VAL A 673 17.73 28.10 -3.02
C VAL A 673 18.77 27.16 -3.62
N PRO A 674 20.07 27.31 -3.32
CA PRO A 674 21.06 26.28 -3.65
C PRO A 674 20.62 24.92 -3.12
N SER A 675 21.25 23.84 -3.58
CA SER A 675 21.06 22.54 -2.92
C SER A 675 21.50 22.68 -1.46
N VAL A 676 20.54 22.71 -0.54
CA VAL A 676 20.75 22.88 0.89
C VAL A 676 20.80 21.50 1.52
N PRO A 677 21.84 21.16 2.29
CA PRO A 677 21.86 19.92 3.03
C PRO A 677 20.80 19.96 4.14
N GLU A 678 20.33 18.78 4.54
CA GLU A 678 19.54 18.70 5.75
C GLU A 678 20.40 19.04 6.97
N PHE A 679 19.86 19.89 7.85
CA PHE A 679 20.55 20.39 9.03
C PHE A 679 19.98 19.81 10.31
N MET A 680 20.86 19.59 11.28
CA MET A 680 20.47 19.26 12.64
C MET A 680 21.34 20.03 13.63
N LEU A 681 20.71 20.64 14.63
CA LEU A 681 21.41 21.31 15.71
C LEU A 681 21.51 20.36 16.91
N ILE A 682 22.74 19.99 17.27
CA ILE A 682 23.03 19.12 18.41
C ILE A 682 23.44 20.01 19.59
N ALA A 683 22.75 19.89 20.70
CA ALA A 683 23.10 20.49 21.98
C ALA A 683 23.67 19.42 22.90
N ASP A 684 24.91 19.61 23.36
CA ASP A 684 25.58 18.61 24.19
C ASP A 684 24.99 18.56 25.61
N ALA A 685 25.15 17.42 26.27
CA ALA A 685 24.89 17.31 27.70
C ALA A 685 25.99 18.06 28.48
N PRO A 686 25.66 18.95 29.43
CA PRO A 686 26.66 19.60 30.27
C PRO A 686 27.31 18.53 31.15
N SER A 687 28.64 18.50 31.15
CA SER A 687 29.45 17.48 31.82
C SER A 687 29.25 17.41 33.34
N SER A 688 28.58 18.39 33.95
CA SER A 688 28.29 18.47 35.38
C SER A 688 26.92 17.91 35.79
N GLU A 689 26.05 17.54 34.84
CA GLU A 689 24.69 17.05 35.13
C GLU A 689 24.58 15.55 34.90
N ALA A 690 24.25 14.77 35.93
CA ALA A 690 23.94 13.36 35.77
C ALA A 690 22.57 13.18 35.08
N ALA A 691 22.47 12.21 34.18
CA ALA A 691 21.19 11.84 33.58
C ALA A 691 20.21 11.36 34.66
N SER A 692 19.04 12.01 34.73
CA SER A 692 18.00 11.65 35.71
C SER A 692 17.14 10.46 35.26
N GLN A 693 17.30 10.05 34.00
CA GLN A 693 16.51 9.01 33.35
C GLN A 693 17.41 8.05 32.56
N GLN A 694 16.93 6.81 32.43
CA GLN A 694 17.48 5.78 31.56
C GLN A 694 16.39 5.36 30.56
N LEU A 695 16.80 4.89 29.38
CA LEU A 695 15.88 4.42 28.35
C LEU A 695 15.82 2.89 28.37
N ALA A 696 14.61 2.33 28.45
CA ALA A 696 14.36 0.92 28.16
C ALA A 696 13.77 0.79 26.76
N ILE A 697 14.42 0.01 25.90
CA ILE A 697 13.99 -0.29 24.54
C ILE A 697 13.61 -1.77 24.48
N LEU A 698 12.42 -2.06 23.95
CA LEU A 698 12.01 -3.43 23.62
C LEU A 698 12.00 -3.59 22.11
N HIS A 699 12.94 -4.37 21.57
CA HIS A 699 13.18 -4.45 20.13
C HIS A 699 12.06 -5.15 19.33
N GLU A 700 11.10 -5.79 20.01
CA GLU A 700 9.86 -6.32 19.40
C GLU A 700 8.68 -5.34 19.43
N SER A 701 8.87 -4.17 20.04
CA SER A 701 7.80 -3.23 20.31
C SER A 701 7.62 -2.15 19.23
N ALA A 702 7.53 -2.52 17.95
CA ALA A 702 7.25 -1.53 16.90
C ALA A 702 5.79 -1.04 16.85
N HIS A 703 4.85 -1.79 17.46
CA HIS A 703 3.42 -1.48 17.41
C HIS A 703 2.98 -0.55 18.56
N PRO A 704 2.14 0.48 18.35
CA PRO A 704 1.73 1.41 19.42
C PRO A 704 0.88 0.77 20.55
N ALA A 705 0.46 -0.49 20.38
CA ALA A 705 -0.33 -1.22 21.38
C ALA A 705 0.52 -1.89 22.48
N TRP A 706 1.83 -1.69 22.47
CA TRP A 706 2.70 -2.09 23.59
C TRP A 706 2.55 -1.12 24.77
N THR A 707 2.38 -1.67 25.96
CA THR A 707 2.24 -0.92 27.21
C THR A 707 3.23 -1.44 28.24
N ALA A 708 3.65 -0.61 29.19
CA ALA A 708 4.57 -1.03 30.26
C ALA A 708 4.03 -0.76 31.66
N SER A 709 4.56 -1.49 32.65
CA SER A 709 4.24 -1.37 34.07
C SER A 709 4.74 -0.07 34.73
N GLY A 710 5.54 0.73 34.01
CA GLY A 710 6.09 2.00 34.48
C GLY A 710 6.91 2.72 33.40
N GLY A 711 7.26 3.99 33.68
CA GLY A 711 7.99 4.86 32.76
C GLY A 711 7.10 5.65 31.80
N THR A 712 7.68 6.68 31.19
CA THR A 712 7.02 7.48 30.17
C THR A 712 7.30 6.86 28.81
N HIS A 713 6.24 6.45 28.10
CA HIS A 713 6.35 5.92 26.74
C HIS A 713 6.90 6.98 25.78
N VAL A 714 7.81 6.55 24.91
CA VAL A 714 8.47 7.38 23.89
C VAL A 714 8.66 6.56 22.61
N LEU A 715 8.77 7.25 21.48
CA LEU A 715 9.18 6.63 20.22
C LEU A 715 10.71 6.71 20.10
N VAL A 716 11.32 5.62 19.65
CA VAL A 716 12.76 5.45 19.52
C VAL A 716 13.10 5.24 18.05
N ASP A 717 14.00 6.05 17.53
CA ASP A 717 14.47 6.07 16.13
C ASP A 717 13.33 6.19 15.10
N GLY A 718 12.15 6.64 15.53
CA GLY A 718 10.95 6.65 14.69
C GLY A 718 10.37 5.27 14.36
N LEU A 719 10.87 4.19 14.96
CA LEU A 719 10.57 2.81 14.59
C LEU A 719 10.10 1.93 15.76
N LEU A 720 10.70 2.08 16.93
CA LEU A 720 10.48 1.21 18.10
C LEU A 720 9.84 1.98 19.26
N ASN A 721 9.10 1.30 20.12
CA ASN A 721 8.71 1.89 21.39
C ASN A 721 9.85 1.79 22.42
N GLY A 722 9.95 2.82 23.24
CA GLY A 722 10.81 2.87 24.42
C GLY A 722 10.09 3.48 25.61
N TRP A 723 10.72 3.38 26.77
CA TRP A 723 10.20 3.94 28.02
C TRP A 723 11.31 4.63 28.80
N LEU A 724 11.08 5.89 29.14
CA LEU A 724 11.94 6.66 30.02
C LEU A 724 11.65 6.29 31.47
N LEU A 725 12.65 5.71 32.14
CA LEU A 725 12.59 5.26 33.53
C LEU A 725 13.48 6.16 34.39
N PRO A 726 13.17 6.35 35.69
CA PRO A 726 14.12 6.96 36.62
C PRO A 726 15.46 6.21 36.60
N ALA A 727 16.58 6.93 36.68
CA ALA A 727 17.90 6.32 36.74
C ALA A 727 18.02 5.37 37.95
N GLY A 728 18.54 4.15 37.71
CA GLY A 728 18.73 3.12 38.74
C GLY A 728 17.93 1.84 38.52
N PRO A 729 18.02 0.86 39.44
CA PRO A 729 17.39 -0.45 39.29
C PRO A 729 15.86 -0.32 39.39
N THR A 730 15.20 -0.37 38.24
CA THR A 730 13.74 -0.35 38.11
C THR A 730 13.26 -1.65 37.51
N LYS A 731 12.21 -2.24 38.11
CA LYS A 731 11.51 -3.38 37.48
C LYS A 731 10.72 -2.84 36.30
N PHE A 732 11.04 -3.32 35.11
CA PHE A 732 10.38 -2.96 33.87
C PHE A 732 9.84 -4.21 33.20
N SER A 733 8.57 -4.16 32.80
CA SER A 733 7.95 -5.17 31.93
C SER A 733 7.03 -4.45 30.96
N ALA A 734 7.12 -4.81 29.70
CA ALA A 734 6.20 -4.39 28.66
C ALA A 734 5.38 -5.57 28.16
N GLU A 735 4.12 -5.31 27.83
CA GLU A 735 3.16 -6.30 27.36
C GLU A 735 2.42 -5.76 26.13
N TYR A 736 2.16 -6.64 25.18
CA TYR A 736 1.35 -6.34 24.02
C TYR A 736 -0.13 -6.43 24.39
N LYS A 737 -0.84 -5.30 24.35
CA LYS A 737 -2.26 -5.18 24.77
C LYS A 737 -3.18 -6.24 24.18
N TYR A 738 -2.91 -6.69 22.96
CA TYR A 738 -3.78 -7.63 22.26
C TYR A 738 -3.43 -9.12 22.49
N ASP A 739 -2.34 -9.45 23.19
CA ASP A 739 -1.94 -10.84 23.44
C ASP A 739 -3.06 -11.64 24.13
N VAL A 740 -3.70 -11.04 25.14
CA VAL A 740 -4.83 -11.66 25.87
C VAL A 740 -6.01 -11.97 24.94
N TRP A 741 -6.31 -11.07 23.98
CA TRP A 741 -7.40 -11.26 23.02
C TRP A 741 -7.10 -12.39 22.03
N VAL A 742 -5.87 -12.43 21.52
CA VAL A 742 -5.43 -13.48 20.59
C VAL A 742 -5.46 -14.85 21.27
N ARG A 743 -4.90 -14.97 22.48
CA ARG A 743 -4.93 -16.21 23.27
C ARG A 743 -6.36 -16.64 23.62
N GLY A 744 -7.20 -15.68 24.02
CA GLY A 744 -8.62 -15.93 24.29
C GLY A 744 -9.35 -16.47 23.07
N ALA A 745 -9.10 -15.91 21.89
CA ALA A 745 -9.71 -16.34 20.62
C ALA A 745 -9.25 -17.74 20.19
N GLN A 746 -7.97 -18.06 20.39
CA GLN A 746 -7.45 -19.42 20.18
C GLN A 746 -8.13 -20.43 21.10
N LEU A 747 -8.30 -20.10 22.39
CA LEU A 747 -8.97 -20.96 23.35
C LEU A 747 -10.45 -21.18 22.99
N VAL A 748 -11.18 -20.11 22.65
CA VAL A 748 -12.58 -20.18 22.20
C VAL A 748 -12.71 -21.09 20.98
N SER A 749 -11.80 -20.96 20.01
CA SER A 749 -11.79 -21.80 18.80
C SER A 749 -11.54 -23.27 19.11
N ALA A 750 -10.57 -23.55 20.00
CA ALA A 750 -10.27 -24.91 20.43
C ALA A 750 -11.47 -25.55 21.14
N ILE A 751 -12.10 -24.85 22.09
CA ILE A 751 -13.28 -25.33 22.82
C ILE A 751 -14.44 -25.57 21.85
N ALA A 752 -14.72 -24.63 20.94
CA ALA A 752 -15.80 -24.76 19.97
C ALA A 752 -15.59 -25.93 19.00
N CYS A 753 -14.35 -26.16 18.56
CA CYS A 753 -13.99 -27.31 17.72
C CYS A 753 -14.20 -28.63 18.47
N ILE A 754 -13.74 -28.72 19.73
CA ILE A 754 -13.93 -29.90 20.58
C ILE A 754 -15.43 -30.16 20.81
N ALA A 755 -16.21 -29.13 21.09
CA ALA A 755 -17.65 -29.26 21.27
C ALA A 755 -18.35 -29.76 20.00
N LEU A 756 -17.98 -29.24 18.82
CA LEU A 756 -18.51 -29.71 17.54
C LEU A 756 -18.18 -31.18 17.31
N LEU A 757 -16.92 -31.59 17.50
CA LEU A 757 -16.51 -32.99 17.35
C LEU A 757 -17.25 -33.91 18.34
N ALA A 758 -17.38 -33.49 19.60
CA ALA A 758 -18.12 -34.24 20.62
C ALA A 758 -19.59 -34.41 20.24
N THR A 759 -20.25 -33.36 19.74
CA THR A 759 -21.66 -33.46 19.29
C THR A 759 -21.81 -34.39 18.08
N MET A 760 -20.89 -34.36 17.12
CA MET A 760 -20.90 -35.29 15.97
C MET A 760 -20.71 -36.75 16.42
N VAL A 761 -19.82 -37.01 17.38
CA VAL A 761 -19.61 -38.36 17.94
C VAL A 761 -20.83 -38.82 18.70
N LEU A 762 -21.40 -37.98 19.57
CA LEU A 762 -22.60 -38.30 20.34
C LEU A 762 -23.81 -38.56 19.43
N GLN A 763 -23.99 -37.77 18.36
CA GLN A 763 -25.03 -38.02 17.37
C GLN A 763 -24.86 -39.37 16.67
N ARG A 764 -23.63 -39.74 16.28
CA ARG A 764 -23.35 -41.04 15.67
C ARG A 764 -23.60 -42.19 16.65
N LEU A 765 -23.20 -42.05 17.91
CA LEU A 765 -23.46 -43.05 18.95
C LEU A 765 -24.96 -43.19 19.24
N ALA A 766 -25.70 -42.09 19.33
CA ALA A 766 -27.15 -42.11 19.52
C ALA A 766 -27.86 -42.79 18.34
N MET A 767 -27.46 -42.49 17.09
CA MET A 767 -27.99 -43.17 15.91
C MET A 767 -27.66 -44.67 15.89
N ALA A 768 -26.44 -45.05 16.29
CA ALA A 768 -26.02 -46.45 16.37
C ALA A 768 -26.78 -47.22 17.47
N LEU A 769 -27.02 -46.60 18.63
CA LEU A 769 -27.81 -47.18 19.72
C LEU A 769 -29.27 -47.34 19.31
N ARG A 770 -29.86 -46.33 18.66
CA ARG A 770 -31.23 -46.41 18.16
C ARG A 770 -31.42 -47.55 17.15
N ARG A 771 -30.46 -47.72 16.22
CA ARG A 771 -30.44 -48.84 15.27
C ARG A 771 -30.21 -50.22 15.89
N ARG A 772 -29.73 -50.31 17.13
CA ARG A 772 -29.59 -51.57 17.88
C ARG A 772 -30.82 -51.89 18.72
N LEU A 773 -31.64 -50.89 19.03
CA LEU A 773 -32.88 -51.01 19.82
C LEU A 773 -34.11 -51.22 18.92
N GLU A 774 -34.08 -50.70 17.69
CA GLU A 774 -34.96 -51.07 16.57
C GLU A 774 -34.49 -52.40 15.94
#